data_AF-A0A9D0HFD4-F1
#
_entry.id   AF-A0A9D0HFD4-F1
#
_cell.length_a   1.000
_cell.length_b   1.000
_cell.length_c   1.000
_cell.angle_alpha   90.00
_cell.angle_beta   90.00
_cell.angle_gamma   90.00
#
_symmetry.space_group_name_H-M   'P 1'
#
loop_
_entity.id
_entity.type
_entity.pdbx_description
1 polymer ?
#
loop_
_entity_poly.entity_id
_entity_poly.type
_entity_poly.pdbx_seq_one_letter_code
_entity_poly.pdbx_strand_id
1 'polypeptide(L)'
;MRRQLRWYCERKTVARAPLEGERVMWFINRTGQSEGPFPEQQIIQMIVSGQLTAANICPQGGQQWMPLHQHPPFAAALQGGVAGAATGGAVAATAAAMIQPPAKAAKKKGPPLALLIGAGAALLAIVGVVLFLMLRGGGSTLSKKVPADTQIFFEVANVRGALGAAVDMEAIDTKELNAKQKIGEISEGMKDAFGISKDDAEAVLKDLESVGFAARNIRKDDRVAAVMAFGDSDGVEALLKSERFEKDGELSGGTRYLLKRDEEDDYEVIKEWSPTRKAFSMMSFDEESKEVFVWFKDAKVLAMGHKSMVEDIGGVLAGDDESLADSDKWASADLEQGAATVFVDSALISNIDDDDFDDFAKGYFRDVALLVGVIDFVNAGIAFSAHGELKGNKISEDDAVPDAASLDIYDKLPKETVAYWAFSMKRNEDGKAAKKRMLRRMKGVDERSAERFEKSLDQLKEKLGVSLETVLDSVGEQLVVAVLADKGLEFDPEEDIKNYIDKFAVVLMYEVGDEEKAKKVVDKIRKVPFDEEPLSALYEVKKKGDGFNAIPTEEAAEKHIPAMKVRHANGHVMFALGGTALITAAAKALKGEGDNLGDDGAHEAAVDVVSNKAHVLTWMDIGRAGEVAFKYVEDNDKLAEKIGAAEKELGFSHRALRVRGDKRITAAASLQLASKGETIKWHLRTLNMPAIALVGAFSYLQKSKLRRPSYNAPTPTAGGGGKAFDVDTGSADCDKLVRRLQLCSIKKNKDYIMVMAKSSHDA
;
A
#
# COMPACT_ATOMS: atom_id res chain seq x y z
N MET A 1 -45.94 -38.43 1.41
CA MET A 1 -45.07 -38.55 2.61
C MET A 1 -43.73 -37.81 2.56
N ARG A 2 -43.13 -37.45 1.40
CA ARG A 2 -41.89 -36.64 1.36
C ARG A 2 -42.07 -35.10 1.26
N ARG A 3 -43.31 -34.58 1.31
CA ARG A 3 -43.60 -33.13 1.26
C ARG A 3 -44.04 -32.51 2.60
N GLN A 4 -44.23 -33.30 3.66
CA GLN A 4 -44.63 -32.79 4.99
C GLN A 4 -43.45 -32.55 5.97
N LEU A 5 -42.23 -32.99 5.64
CA LEU A 5 -41.06 -32.80 6.50
C LEU A 5 -40.29 -31.49 6.26
N ARG A 6 -40.69 -30.67 5.28
CA ARG A 6 -40.03 -29.38 4.99
C ARG A 6 -40.67 -28.17 5.68
N TRP A 7 -41.77 -28.37 6.41
CA TRP A 7 -42.55 -27.29 7.02
C TRP A 7 -42.43 -27.24 8.56
N TYR A 8 -41.56 -28.05 9.17
CA TYR A 8 -41.43 -28.15 10.63
C TYR A 8 -40.06 -27.70 11.19
N CYS A 9 -39.17 -27.14 10.36
CA CYS A 9 -37.84 -26.67 10.79
C CYS A 9 -37.66 -25.15 10.82
N GLU A 10 -38.73 -24.35 10.72
CA GLU A 10 -38.65 -22.90 10.94
C GLU A 10 -39.48 -22.49 12.16
N ARG A 11 -38.83 -21.75 13.07
CA ARG A 11 -39.33 -21.13 14.31
C ARG A 11 -39.37 -21.99 15.58
N LYS A 12 -38.19 -22.32 16.09
CA LYS A 12 -37.82 -22.01 17.47
C LYS A 12 -36.36 -21.56 17.52
N THR A 13 -36.13 -20.25 17.48
CA THR A 13 -34.87 -19.65 17.94
C THR A 13 -34.80 -19.83 19.45
N VAL A 14 -34.30 -20.99 19.88
CA VAL A 14 -33.78 -21.16 21.23
C VAL A 14 -32.42 -20.47 21.21
N ALA A 15 -32.26 -19.42 22.02
CA ALA A 15 -30.96 -18.77 22.22
C ALA A 15 -29.94 -19.86 22.59
N ARG A 16 -29.00 -20.12 21.69
CA ARG A 16 -27.91 -21.06 21.92
C ARG A 16 -27.00 -20.38 22.95
N ALA A 17 -26.79 -21.01 24.10
CA ALA A 17 -25.78 -20.52 25.03
C ALA A 17 -24.42 -20.47 24.29
N PRO A 18 -23.65 -19.38 24.40
CA PRO A 18 -22.36 -19.27 23.73
C PRO A 18 -21.44 -20.40 24.19
N LEU A 19 -20.71 -20.99 23.24
CA LEU A 19 -19.67 -21.97 23.53
C LEU A 19 -18.53 -21.26 24.30
N GLU A 20 -17.96 -21.91 25.31
CA GLU A 20 -16.80 -21.39 26.06
C GLU A 20 -15.69 -20.97 25.07
N GLY A 21 -15.48 -19.66 24.90
CA GLY A 21 -14.46 -19.09 24.02
C GLY A 21 -14.95 -18.15 22.93
N GLU A 22 -16.25 -18.11 22.61
CA GLU A 22 -16.78 -17.10 21.67
C GLU A 22 -16.82 -15.71 22.33
N ARG A 23 -16.11 -14.73 21.73
CA ARG A 23 -16.13 -13.34 22.20
C ARG A 23 -17.52 -12.76 21.93
N VAL A 24 -18.23 -12.35 22.99
CA VAL A 24 -19.53 -11.67 22.88
C VAL A 24 -19.32 -10.29 22.28
N MET A 25 -19.94 -10.03 21.13
CA MET A 25 -19.92 -8.73 20.47
C MET A 25 -21.19 -7.94 20.85
N TRP A 26 -21.10 -6.61 20.86
CA TRP A 26 -22.11 -5.71 21.40
C TRP A 26 -22.38 -4.54 20.45
N PHE A 27 -23.64 -4.27 20.17
CA PHE A 27 -24.06 -3.00 19.57
C PHE A 27 -24.26 -1.94 20.65
N ILE A 28 -23.95 -0.69 20.33
CA ILE A 28 -24.22 0.48 21.17
C ILE A 28 -25.22 1.40 20.45
N ASN A 29 -26.02 2.14 21.20
CA ASN A 29 -26.96 3.11 20.68
C ASN A 29 -26.90 4.38 21.54
N ARG A 30 -26.28 5.42 20.98
CA ARG A 30 -26.08 6.74 21.62
C ARG A 30 -27.17 7.74 21.23
N THR A 31 -27.60 7.72 19.98
CA THR A 31 -28.44 8.77 19.34
C THR A 31 -29.74 8.23 18.74
N GLY A 32 -30.14 7.01 19.09
CA GLY A 32 -31.23 6.28 18.45
C GLY A 32 -30.79 5.36 17.32
N GLN A 33 -29.55 5.49 16.83
CA GLN A 33 -28.96 4.60 15.83
C GLN A 33 -28.05 3.54 16.47
N SER A 34 -28.12 2.32 15.93
CA SER A 34 -27.26 1.21 16.34
C SER A 34 -25.88 1.35 15.70
N GLU A 35 -24.84 1.28 16.50
CA GLU A 35 -23.43 1.30 16.10
C GLU A 35 -22.77 -0.01 16.57
N GLY A 36 -21.82 -0.55 15.80
CA GLY A 36 -21.13 -1.81 16.10
C GLY A 36 -21.38 -2.93 15.08
N PRO A 37 -21.10 -4.20 15.43
CA PRO A 37 -20.87 -4.69 16.78
C PRO A 37 -19.40 -4.54 17.23
N PHE A 38 -19.19 -4.22 18.51
CA PHE A 38 -17.88 -4.03 19.16
C PHE A 38 -17.61 -5.14 20.19
N PRO A 39 -16.36 -5.59 20.39
CA PRO A 39 -16.03 -6.47 21.50
C PRO A 39 -16.17 -5.74 22.85
N GLU A 40 -16.50 -6.49 23.91
CA GLU A 40 -16.72 -5.94 25.27
C GLU A 40 -15.55 -5.04 25.76
N GLN A 41 -14.31 -5.44 25.50
CA GLN A 41 -13.11 -4.69 25.91
C GLN A 41 -13.01 -3.31 25.24
N GLN A 42 -13.44 -3.18 23.98
CA GLN A 42 -13.44 -1.90 23.28
C GLN A 42 -14.47 -0.94 23.91
N ILE A 43 -15.64 -1.44 24.29
CA ILE A 43 -16.66 -0.63 24.99
C ILE A 43 -16.14 -0.16 26.35
N ILE A 44 -15.43 -1.02 27.10
CA ILE A 44 -14.78 -0.63 28.36
C ILE A 44 -13.77 0.50 28.13
N GLN A 45 -12.94 0.42 27.08
CA GLN A 45 -11.98 1.48 26.76
C GLN A 45 -12.68 2.79 26.38
N MET A 46 -13.77 2.75 25.62
CA MET A 46 -14.57 3.95 25.30
C MET A 46 -15.18 4.59 26.56
N ILE A 47 -15.53 3.79 27.56
CA ILE A 47 -16.01 4.29 28.86
C ILE A 47 -14.87 4.97 29.62
N VAL A 48 -13.72 4.30 29.72
CA VAL A 48 -12.55 4.81 30.47
C VAL A 48 -11.99 6.09 29.84
N SER A 49 -12.02 6.22 28.52
CA SER A 49 -11.59 7.44 27.80
C SER A 49 -12.61 8.59 27.85
N GLY A 50 -13.80 8.36 28.41
CA GLY A 50 -14.89 9.33 28.42
C GLY A 50 -15.65 9.48 27.10
N GLN A 51 -15.30 8.70 26.06
CA GLN A 51 -16.01 8.69 24.77
C GLN A 51 -17.42 8.09 24.86
N LEU A 52 -17.69 7.27 25.88
CA LEU A 52 -18.96 6.61 26.12
C LEU A 52 -19.39 6.75 27.60
N THR A 53 -20.12 7.81 27.90
CA THR A 53 -20.64 8.08 29.26
C THR A 53 -22.08 7.60 29.45
N ALA A 54 -22.86 7.52 28.37
CA ALA A 54 -24.22 6.99 28.36
C ALA A 54 -24.55 6.39 26.98
N ALA A 55 -25.13 5.18 26.97
CA ALA A 55 -25.68 4.53 25.79
C ALA A 55 -26.66 3.42 26.20
N ASN A 56 -27.43 2.91 25.25
CA ASN A 56 -28.00 1.57 25.37
C ASN A 56 -27.10 0.58 24.63
N ILE A 57 -27.02 -0.65 25.09
CA ILE A 57 -26.25 -1.73 24.49
C ILE A 57 -27.14 -2.93 24.19
N CYS A 58 -26.76 -3.73 23.21
CA CYS A 58 -27.42 -5.00 22.90
C CYS A 58 -26.37 -6.02 22.44
N PRO A 59 -26.30 -7.24 23.01
CA PRO A 59 -25.37 -8.25 22.49
C PRO A 59 -25.78 -8.65 21.07
N GLN A 60 -24.82 -9.06 20.24
CA GLN A 60 -25.05 -9.50 18.87
C GLN A 60 -26.03 -10.69 18.86
N GLY A 61 -27.14 -10.56 18.12
CA GLY A 61 -28.24 -11.53 18.11
C GLY A 61 -29.29 -11.34 19.23
N GLY A 62 -29.06 -10.43 20.18
CA GLY A 62 -30.06 -9.97 21.13
C GLY A 62 -31.08 -9.02 20.50
N GLN A 63 -32.28 -8.92 21.09
CA GLN A 63 -33.29 -7.93 20.71
C GLN A 63 -33.57 -6.89 21.81
N GLN A 64 -33.01 -7.09 22.99
CA GLN A 64 -33.27 -6.23 24.14
C GLN A 64 -32.10 -5.28 24.36
N TRP A 65 -32.36 -4.00 24.10
CA TRP A 65 -31.47 -2.92 24.48
C TRP A 65 -31.53 -2.70 26.00
N MET A 66 -30.36 -2.59 26.64
CA MET A 66 -30.25 -2.26 28.05
C MET A 66 -29.34 -1.04 28.24
N PRO A 67 -29.60 -0.14 29.21
CA PRO A 67 -28.68 0.93 29.53
C PRO A 67 -27.28 0.42 29.88
N LEU A 68 -26.25 1.14 29.43
CA LEU A 68 -24.83 0.79 29.60
C LEU A 68 -24.45 0.44 31.05
N HIS A 69 -24.99 1.18 32.02
CA HIS A 69 -24.74 0.99 33.46
C HIS A 69 -25.40 -0.26 34.06
N GLN A 70 -26.26 -0.97 33.31
CA GLN A 70 -26.88 -2.23 33.77
C GLN A 70 -26.02 -3.46 33.45
N HIS A 71 -24.98 -3.32 32.62
CA HIS A 71 -24.03 -4.39 32.35
C HIS A 71 -22.86 -4.31 33.34
N PRO A 72 -22.61 -5.33 34.19
CA PRO A 72 -21.68 -5.19 35.32
C PRO A 72 -20.26 -4.76 34.93
N PRO A 73 -19.62 -5.31 33.88
CA PRO A 73 -18.31 -4.83 33.42
C PRO A 73 -18.28 -3.35 33.03
N PHE A 74 -19.34 -2.86 32.38
CA PHE A 74 -19.43 -1.46 31.93
C PHE A 74 -19.77 -0.52 33.07
N ALA A 75 -20.61 -0.96 34.01
CA ALA A 75 -20.90 -0.23 35.24
C ALA A 75 -19.62 -0.01 36.08
N ALA A 76 -18.77 -1.03 36.20
CA ALA A 76 -17.48 -0.93 36.88
C ALA A 76 -16.55 0.08 36.18
N ALA A 77 -16.48 0.04 34.85
CA ALA A 77 -15.70 0.99 34.07
C ALA A 77 -16.20 2.44 34.24
N LEU A 78 -17.53 2.65 34.25
CA LEU A 78 -18.15 3.97 34.44
C LEU A 78 -17.84 4.56 35.82
N GLN A 79 -17.77 3.73 36.86
CA GLN A 79 -17.41 4.19 38.21
C GLN A 79 -15.93 4.53 38.33
N GLY A 80 -15.05 3.89 37.54
CA GLY A 80 -13.61 4.16 37.53
C GLY A 80 -13.20 5.46 36.81
N GLY A 81 -13.95 5.90 35.79
CA GLY A 81 -13.58 7.04 34.93
C GLY A 81 -13.84 8.44 35.52
N VAL A 82 -14.67 8.56 36.57
CA VAL A 82 -15.12 9.89 37.08
C VAL A 82 -14.07 10.57 37.99
N ALA A 83 -13.04 9.86 38.43
CA ALA A 83 -12.06 10.39 39.39
C ALA A 83 -10.94 11.26 38.76
N GLY A 84 -10.86 11.38 37.43
CA GLY A 84 -9.68 11.95 36.74
C GLY A 84 -9.82 13.32 36.06
N ALA A 85 -11.02 13.90 35.91
CA ALA A 85 -11.23 15.04 35.00
C ALA A 85 -11.97 16.22 35.65
N ALA A 86 -11.29 17.01 36.47
CA ALA A 86 -11.80 18.32 36.91
C ALA A 86 -10.70 19.30 37.36
N THR A 87 -9.93 19.89 36.43
CA THR A 87 -9.21 21.17 36.68
C THR A 87 -8.75 21.87 35.38
N GLY A 88 -9.20 23.12 35.18
CA GLY A 88 -8.58 24.18 34.35
C GLY A 88 -8.99 24.20 32.88
N GLY A 89 -9.29 25.31 32.20
CA GLY A 89 -9.25 26.74 32.52
C GLY A 89 -9.21 27.50 31.17
N ALA A 90 -10.13 28.45 30.95
CA ALA A 90 -10.25 29.18 29.68
C ALA A 90 -9.16 30.26 29.54
N VAL A 91 -8.55 30.39 28.36
CA VAL A 91 -7.66 31.52 28.02
C VAL A 91 -7.95 32.06 26.61
N ALA A 92 -7.97 33.40 26.54
CA ALA A 92 -8.37 34.23 25.42
C ALA A 92 -7.25 34.47 24.39
N ALA A 93 -7.65 34.76 23.16
CA ALA A 93 -6.81 35.11 22.03
C ALA A 93 -6.26 36.55 22.10
N THR A 94 -5.01 36.74 21.71
CA THR A 94 -4.44 38.05 21.30
C THR A 94 -3.53 37.87 20.09
N ALA A 95 -3.76 38.70 19.07
CA ALA A 95 -2.93 38.86 17.89
C ALA A 95 -2.07 40.13 18.01
N ALA A 96 -0.80 40.08 17.61
CA ALA A 96 -0.06 41.22 17.04
C ALA A 96 1.26 40.76 16.40
N ALA A 97 1.53 41.29 15.21
CA ALA A 97 2.62 40.97 14.30
C ALA A 97 3.96 41.65 14.64
N MET A 98 5.08 41.12 14.12
CA MET A 98 6.15 41.92 13.50
C MET A 98 6.96 41.08 12.49
N ILE A 99 7.11 41.63 11.29
CA ILE A 99 7.82 41.08 10.13
C ILE A 99 9.23 41.66 10.10
N GLN A 100 10.26 40.81 9.96
CA GLN A 100 11.58 41.20 9.44
C GLN A 100 11.99 40.24 8.31
N PRO A 101 12.61 40.73 7.22
CA PRO A 101 13.01 39.90 6.09
C PRO A 101 14.44 39.35 6.31
N PRO A 102 14.71 38.04 6.14
CA PRO A 102 16.09 37.57 6.04
C PRO A 102 16.56 37.50 4.58
N ALA A 103 17.85 37.79 4.44
CA ALA A 103 18.60 37.95 3.21
C ALA A 103 18.66 36.69 2.32
N LYS A 104 18.89 36.92 1.02
CA LYS A 104 19.09 35.90 -0.02
C LYS A 104 20.28 35.00 0.31
N ALA A 105 20.00 33.76 0.69
CA ALA A 105 21.00 32.69 0.81
C ALA A 105 21.14 31.92 -0.52
N ALA A 106 22.37 31.56 -0.87
CA ALA A 106 22.72 30.88 -2.11
C ALA A 106 22.18 29.44 -2.17
N LYS A 107 21.59 29.06 -3.31
CA LYS A 107 21.03 27.73 -3.58
C LYS A 107 22.11 26.65 -3.54
N LYS A 108 22.12 25.82 -2.49
CA LYS A 108 22.75 24.49 -2.52
C LYS A 108 21.68 23.49 -3.00
N LYS A 109 22.01 22.71 -4.02
CA LYS A 109 21.14 21.62 -4.52
C LYS A 109 21.11 20.52 -3.46
N GLY A 110 19.96 20.33 -2.80
CA GLY A 110 19.72 19.20 -1.91
C GLY A 110 19.64 17.87 -2.68
N PRO A 111 19.85 16.74 -2.01
CA PRO A 111 19.74 15.42 -2.62
C PRO A 111 18.29 15.12 -3.07
N PRO A 112 18.09 14.29 -4.10
CA PRO A 112 16.76 13.99 -4.64
C PRO A 112 15.90 13.18 -3.65
N LEU A 113 14.61 13.51 -3.59
CA LEU A 113 13.54 12.88 -2.79
C LEU A 113 13.53 11.34 -2.83
N ALA A 114 14.05 10.72 -3.90
CA ALA A 114 14.22 9.27 -4.03
C ALA A 114 15.16 8.65 -2.97
N LEU A 115 16.14 9.42 -2.47
CA LEU A 115 17.07 8.97 -1.43
C LEU A 115 16.42 8.99 -0.03
N LEU A 116 15.39 9.82 0.19
CA LEU A 116 14.62 9.89 1.43
C LEU A 116 13.62 8.73 1.55
N ILE A 117 12.96 8.37 0.45
CA ILE A 117 12.13 7.15 0.37
C ILE A 117 13.03 5.90 0.48
N GLY A 118 14.23 5.94 -0.12
CA GLY A 118 15.24 4.88 0.01
C GLY A 118 15.79 4.71 1.43
N ALA A 119 16.04 5.81 2.15
CA ALA A 119 16.47 5.78 3.55
C ALA A 119 15.35 5.27 4.47
N GLY A 120 14.10 5.67 4.24
CA GLY A 120 12.92 5.11 4.93
C GLY A 120 12.73 3.61 4.65
N ALA A 121 12.98 3.14 3.41
CA ALA A 121 12.90 1.72 3.05
C ALA A 121 14.07 0.88 3.60
N ALA A 122 15.29 1.42 3.63
CA ALA A 122 16.45 0.78 4.25
C ALA A 122 16.32 0.73 5.78
N LEU A 123 15.79 1.78 6.39
CA LEU A 123 15.37 1.75 7.80
C LEU A 123 14.22 0.78 8.00
N LEU A 124 13.20 0.68 7.14
CA LEU A 124 12.16 -0.37 7.24
C LEU A 124 12.72 -1.79 7.08
N ALA A 125 13.86 -1.99 6.42
CA ALA A 125 14.54 -3.28 6.36
C ALA A 125 15.31 -3.58 7.67
N ILE A 126 15.99 -2.58 8.24
CA ILE A 126 16.68 -2.70 9.54
C ILE A 126 15.68 -2.81 10.69
N VAL A 127 14.72 -1.89 10.71
CA VAL A 127 13.53 -1.87 11.57
C VAL A 127 12.71 -3.12 11.32
N GLY A 128 12.61 -3.68 10.12
CA GLY A 128 11.93 -4.95 9.83
C GLY A 128 12.59 -6.19 10.47
N VAL A 129 13.91 -6.17 10.64
CA VAL A 129 14.65 -7.21 11.40
C VAL A 129 14.51 -6.99 12.91
N VAL A 130 14.48 -5.74 13.37
CA VAL A 130 14.30 -5.37 14.79
C VAL A 130 12.84 -5.50 15.26
N LEU A 131 11.88 -5.25 14.35
CA LEU A 131 10.43 -5.42 14.47
C LEU A 131 10.00 -6.87 14.46
N PHE A 132 10.92 -7.86 14.48
CA PHE A 132 10.61 -9.29 14.47
C PHE A 132 10.74 -10.01 15.86
N LEU A 133 11.23 -9.38 16.96
CA LEU A 133 11.81 -10.17 18.07
C LEU A 133 11.60 -9.98 19.62
N MET A 134 10.68 -9.23 20.23
CA MET A 134 10.48 -9.16 21.69
C MET A 134 9.06 -9.54 22.17
N LEU A 135 8.86 -9.98 23.44
CA LEU A 135 7.53 -10.37 23.99
C LEU A 135 7.16 -9.68 25.33
N ARG A 136 5.87 -9.28 25.45
CA ARG A 136 5.05 -8.70 26.56
C ARG A 136 5.38 -7.36 27.25
N GLY A 137 4.70 -6.27 26.90
CA GLY A 137 4.67 -5.02 27.69
C GLY A 137 3.65 -4.01 27.15
N GLY A 138 3.14 -3.11 27.99
CA GLY A 138 2.34 -1.96 27.56
C GLY A 138 3.29 -0.88 27.04
N GLY A 139 3.14 -0.50 25.77
CA GLY A 139 4.07 0.39 25.09
C GLY A 139 4.09 1.81 25.63
N SER A 140 5.29 2.39 25.82
CA SER A 140 5.47 3.83 26.00
C SER A 140 5.23 4.55 24.66
N THR A 141 4.52 5.68 24.66
CA THR A 141 4.31 6.48 23.44
C THR A 141 5.48 7.44 23.22
N LEU A 142 6.40 7.11 22.30
CA LEU A 142 7.56 7.92 21.94
C LEU A 142 7.19 9.30 21.38
N SER A 143 5.97 9.48 20.87
CA SER A 143 5.44 10.80 20.49
C SER A 143 5.46 11.82 21.64
N LYS A 144 5.39 11.37 22.91
CA LYS A 144 5.54 12.22 24.10
C LYS A 144 6.99 12.58 24.43
N LYS A 145 7.94 11.99 23.72
CA LYS A 145 9.38 12.06 24.01
C LYS A 145 10.16 12.75 22.90
N VAL A 146 9.49 13.21 21.85
CA VAL A 146 10.11 13.90 20.71
C VAL A 146 9.53 15.30 20.57
N PRO A 147 10.29 16.27 20.02
CA PRO A 147 9.86 17.67 19.95
C PRO A 147 8.56 17.89 19.16
N ALA A 148 7.78 18.88 19.58
CA ALA A 148 6.51 19.28 18.95
C ALA A 148 6.62 19.62 17.46
N ASP A 149 7.76 20.13 17.02
CA ASP A 149 8.00 20.51 15.62
C ASP A 149 8.52 19.36 14.74
N THR A 150 8.52 18.12 15.24
CA THR A 150 8.85 16.92 14.46
C THR A 150 8.02 16.86 13.17
N GLN A 151 8.68 16.68 12.03
CA GLN A 151 8.06 16.67 10.70
C GLN A 151 7.83 15.27 10.13
N ILE A 152 8.66 14.31 10.50
CA ILE A 152 8.44 12.89 10.20
C ILE A 152 8.58 12.15 11.51
N PHE A 153 7.58 11.35 11.86
CA PHE A 153 7.63 10.48 13.00
C PHE A 153 7.17 9.08 12.61
N PHE A 154 7.92 8.08 13.03
CA PHE A 154 7.57 6.67 12.91
C PHE A 154 7.74 6.05 14.28
N GLU A 155 6.79 5.24 14.72
CA GLU A 155 6.85 4.59 16.02
C GLU A 155 6.23 3.19 15.94
N VAL A 156 6.94 2.22 16.49
CA VAL A 156 6.40 0.93 16.89
C VAL A 156 6.12 1.03 18.39
N ALA A 157 4.89 1.40 18.75
CA ALA A 157 4.56 1.73 20.13
C ALA A 157 4.66 0.51 21.04
N ASN A 158 4.36 -0.67 20.52
CA ASN A 158 4.49 -1.93 21.23
C ASN A 158 5.23 -2.94 20.35
N VAL A 159 6.57 -2.90 20.38
CA VAL A 159 7.43 -3.83 19.66
C VAL A 159 6.97 -5.25 19.94
N ARG A 160 6.60 -5.55 21.18
CA ARG A 160 6.24 -6.90 21.59
C ARG A 160 4.87 -7.37 21.09
N GLY A 161 3.91 -6.47 21.03
CA GLY A 161 2.56 -6.72 20.50
C GLY A 161 2.57 -6.90 18.98
N ALA A 162 3.31 -6.03 18.28
CA ALA A 162 3.57 -6.12 16.85
C ALA A 162 4.07 -7.52 16.43
N LEU A 163 4.78 -8.17 17.35
CA LEU A 163 5.45 -9.44 17.11
C LEU A 163 4.69 -10.68 17.37
N GLY A 164 3.94 -10.70 18.47
CA GLY A 164 2.91 -11.71 18.63
C GLY A 164 2.03 -11.74 17.38
N ALA A 165 1.60 -10.56 16.93
CA ALA A 165 0.79 -10.43 15.72
C ALA A 165 1.53 -10.88 14.45
N ALA A 166 2.81 -10.54 14.29
CA ALA A 166 3.60 -10.98 13.14
C ALA A 166 3.80 -12.51 13.09
N VAL A 167 4.02 -13.15 14.24
CA VAL A 167 4.16 -14.62 14.35
C VAL A 167 2.81 -15.31 14.14
N ASP A 168 1.70 -14.68 14.50
CA ASP A 168 0.36 -15.24 14.31
C ASP A 168 -0.17 -15.07 12.87
N MET A 169 0.58 -14.41 11.97
CA MET A 169 0.19 -14.24 10.57
C MET A 169 0.07 -15.59 9.85
N GLU A 170 -1.14 -15.88 9.35
CA GLU A 170 -1.40 -17.12 8.63
C GLU A 170 -0.76 -17.16 7.23
N ALA A 171 -0.47 -16.01 6.63
CA ALA A 171 0.22 -15.92 5.35
C ALA A 171 1.69 -16.39 5.43
N ILE A 172 2.23 -16.56 6.64
CA ILE A 172 3.60 -17.02 6.86
C ILE A 172 3.60 -18.38 7.57
N ASP A 173 4.43 -19.31 7.10
CA ASP A 173 4.71 -20.56 7.79
C ASP A 173 5.60 -20.30 9.01
N THR A 174 4.94 -20.20 10.16
CA THR A 174 5.58 -20.08 11.47
C THR A 174 6.63 -21.14 11.78
N LYS A 175 6.61 -22.30 11.11
CA LYS A 175 7.65 -23.32 11.29
C LYS A 175 9.01 -22.85 10.76
N GLU A 176 9.00 -22.06 9.69
CA GLU A 176 10.19 -21.43 9.10
C GLU A 176 10.59 -20.18 9.90
N LEU A 177 9.63 -19.52 10.55
CA LEU A 177 9.84 -18.38 11.45
C LEU A 177 9.97 -18.82 12.91
N ASN A 178 11.07 -19.50 13.25
CA ASN A 178 11.38 -19.80 14.66
C ASN A 178 11.79 -18.52 15.41
N ALA A 179 10.80 -17.77 15.93
CA ALA A 179 11.02 -16.51 16.64
C ALA A 179 12.04 -16.66 17.77
N LYS A 180 11.97 -17.75 18.56
CA LYS A 180 12.93 -18.00 19.64
C LYS A 180 14.36 -18.15 19.13
N GLN A 181 14.55 -18.88 18.02
CA GLN A 181 15.86 -19.01 17.39
C GLN A 181 16.38 -17.65 16.93
N LYS A 182 15.53 -16.84 16.30
CA LYS A 182 15.89 -15.51 15.82
C LYS A 182 16.23 -14.54 16.96
N ILE A 183 15.54 -14.62 18.11
CA ILE A 183 15.89 -13.88 19.33
C ILE A 183 17.27 -14.32 19.79
N GLY A 184 17.51 -15.64 19.80
CA GLY A 184 18.81 -16.20 20.13
C GLY A 184 19.93 -15.72 19.19
N GLU A 185 19.68 -15.61 17.88
CA GLU A 185 20.63 -15.12 16.88
C GLU A 185 20.94 -13.62 17.03
N ILE A 186 19.96 -12.78 17.37
CA ILE A 186 20.22 -11.36 17.69
C ILE A 186 20.98 -11.23 19.01
N SER A 187 20.54 -11.95 20.05
CA SER A 187 21.18 -11.91 21.37
C SER A 187 22.63 -12.36 21.27
N GLU A 188 22.91 -13.42 20.51
CA GLU A 188 24.27 -13.89 20.24
C GLU A 188 25.06 -12.85 19.43
N GLY A 189 24.45 -12.25 18.40
CA GLY A 189 25.10 -11.19 17.62
C GLY A 189 25.44 -9.95 18.46
N MET A 190 24.57 -9.55 19.37
CA MET A 190 24.78 -8.42 20.30
C MET A 190 25.83 -8.77 21.36
N LYS A 191 25.75 -9.97 21.95
CA LYS A 191 26.76 -10.51 22.86
C LYS A 191 28.15 -10.49 22.21
N ASP A 192 28.27 -11.01 20.99
CA ASP A 192 29.54 -11.04 20.26
C ASP A 192 30.03 -9.63 19.90
N ALA A 193 29.15 -8.76 19.39
CA ALA A 193 29.53 -7.43 18.91
C ALA A 193 29.87 -6.43 20.03
N PHE A 194 29.35 -6.64 21.24
CA PHE A 194 29.58 -5.76 22.40
C PHE A 194 30.35 -6.45 23.53
N GLY A 195 30.71 -7.73 23.41
CA GLY A 195 31.41 -8.46 24.47
C GLY A 195 30.63 -8.54 25.80
N ILE A 196 29.30 -8.46 25.76
CA ILE A 196 28.43 -8.59 26.94
C ILE A 196 27.99 -10.04 27.16
N SER A 197 27.37 -10.35 28.29
CA SER A 197 26.78 -11.68 28.48
C SER A 197 25.55 -11.87 27.58
N LYS A 198 25.24 -13.13 27.26
CA LYS A 198 24.03 -13.45 26.50
C LYS A 198 22.76 -13.05 27.26
N ASP A 199 22.76 -13.24 28.58
CA ASP A 199 21.63 -12.88 29.43
C ASP A 199 21.40 -11.35 29.43
N ASP A 200 22.48 -10.55 29.42
CA ASP A 200 22.38 -9.09 29.30
C ASP A 200 21.86 -8.67 27.92
N ALA A 201 22.34 -9.30 26.84
CA ALA A 201 21.82 -9.06 25.49
C ALA A 201 20.33 -9.42 25.40
N GLU A 202 19.93 -10.58 25.94
CA GLU A 202 18.53 -10.99 26.04
C GLU A 202 17.72 -10.02 26.90
N ALA A 203 18.29 -9.43 27.96
CA ALA A 203 17.63 -8.43 28.79
C ALA A 203 17.39 -7.11 28.04
N VAL A 204 18.38 -6.57 27.31
CA VAL A 204 18.22 -5.37 26.45
C VAL A 204 17.05 -5.55 25.49
N LEU A 205 17.08 -6.68 24.79
CA LEU A 205 16.08 -7.08 23.82
C LEU A 205 14.72 -7.21 24.52
N LYS A 206 14.65 -8.04 25.56
CA LYS A 206 13.43 -8.26 26.33
C LYS A 206 12.84 -6.96 26.83
N ASP A 207 13.62 -6.01 27.32
CA ASP A 207 13.12 -4.79 27.95
C ASP A 207 12.74 -3.68 26.97
N LEU A 208 13.08 -3.82 25.68
CA LEU A 208 12.65 -2.91 24.62
C LEU A 208 11.10 -2.89 24.51
N GLU A 209 10.51 -1.72 24.70
CA GLU A 209 9.06 -1.51 24.64
C GLU A 209 8.62 -0.90 23.31
N SER A 210 9.29 0.18 22.93
CA SER A 210 8.97 0.97 21.74
C SER A 210 10.24 1.42 21.01
N VAL A 211 10.18 1.45 19.69
CA VAL A 211 11.24 2.00 18.82
C VAL A 211 10.61 3.03 17.91
N GLY A 212 11.27 4.15 17.72
CA GLY A 212 10.78 5.21 16.86
C GLY A 212 11.90 5.99 16.20
N PHE A 213 11.48 6.78 15.25
CA PHE A 213 12.30 7.67 14.46
C PHE A 213 11.61 9.01 14.40
N ALA A 214 12.36 10.07 14.64
CA ALA A 214 11.88 11.44 14.52
C ALA A 214 12.84 12.23 13.63
N ALA A 215 12.28 12.99 12.70
CA ALA A 215 13.04 13.88 11.86
C ALA A 215 12.34 15.22 11.65
N ARG A 216 13.15 16.27 11.51
CA ARG A 216 12.70 17.62 11.17
C ARG A 216 13.76 18.32 10.31
N ASN A 217 13.36 19.37 9.59
CA ASN A 217 14.22 20.20 8.76
C ASN A 217 14.99 19.45 7.65
N ILE A 218 14.42 18.35 7.12
CA ILE A 218 15.03 17.37 6.17
C ILE A 218 15.43 17.94 4.77
N ARG A 219 15.43 19.26 4.62
CA ARG A 219 15.82 19.96 3.38
C ARG A 219 16.88 21.02 3.60
N LYS A 220 16.99 21.53 4.82
CA LYS A 220 17.87 22.66 5.16
C LYS A 220 19.02 22.21 6.03
N ASP A 221 18.68 21.43 7.05
CA ASP A 221 19.56 20.97 8.12
C ASP A 221 18.91 19.73 8.70
N ASP A 222 19.13 18.58 8.06
CA ASP A 222 18.47 17.32 8.41
C ASP A 222 18.76 17.00 9.88
N ARG A 223 17.72 17.00 10.71
CA ARG A 223 17.81 16.66 12.13
C ARG A 223 17.03 15.40 12.33
N VAL A 224 17.74 14.33 12.61
CA VAL A 224 17.21 12.97 12.63
C VAL A 224 17.70 12.27 13.87
N ALA A 225 16.79 11.59 14.58
CA ALA A 225 17.13 10.72 15.70
C ALA A 225 16.28 9.45 15.69
N ALA A 226 16.91 8.31 16.02
CA ALA A 226 16.23 7.11 16.47
C ALA A 226 16.07 7.16 17.99
N VAL A 227 14.92 6.75 18.48
CA VAL A 227 14.55 6.79 19.90
C VAL A 227 14.02 5.43 20.31
N MET A 228 14.54 4.88 21.40
CA MET A 228 14.11 3.60 21.96
C MET A 228 13.72 3.80 23.42
N ALA A 229 12.60 3.23 23.83
CA ALA A 229 12.20 3.21 25.23
C ALA A 229 12.23 1.79 25.79
N PHE A 230 12.62 1.69 27.05
CA PHE A 230 12.81 0.43 27.76
C PHE A 230 11.97 0.39 29.02
N GLY A 231 11.46 -0.80 29.35
CA GLY A 231 10.76 -1.05 30.60
C GLY A 231 11.70 -1.05 31.81
N ASP A 232 12.96 -1.41 31.62
CA ASP A 232 14.02 -1.45 32.64
C ASP A 232 15.33 -0.82 32.12
N SER A 233 16.18 -0.34 33.03
CA SER A 233 17.50 0.20 32.72
C SER A 233 18.62 -0.83 32.73
N ASP A 234 18.45 -1.95 33.44
CA ASP A 234 19.56 -2.85 33.76
C ASP A 234 20.26 -3.43 32.51
N GLY A 235 19.49 -3.93 31.54
CA GLY A 235 20.04 -4.44 30.28
C GLY A 235 20.79 -3.37 29.50
N VAL A 236 20.23 -2.16 29.39
CA VAL A 236 20.87 -1.04 28.69
C VAL A 236 22.15 -0.62 29.42
N GLU A 237 22.16 -0.59 30.75
CA GLU A 237 23.36 -0.28 31.51
C GLU A 237 24.45 -1.34 31.37
N ALA A 238 24.09 -2.62 31.24
CA ALA A 238 25.05 -3.67 30.94
C ALA A 238 25.66 -3.48 29.54
N LEU A 239 24.83 -3.15 28.53
CA LEU A 239 25.29 -2.82 27.19
C LEU A 239 26.26 -1.62 27.19
N LEU A 240 25.90 -0.53 27.89
CA LEU A 240 26.70 0.69 28.02
C LEU A 240 28.00 0.52 28.81
N LYS A 241 28.18 -0.59 29.52
CA LYS A 241 29.43 -0.96 30.22
C LYS A 241 30.38 -1.77 29.35
N SER A 242 29.97 -2.16 28.13
CA SER A 242 30.89 -2.84 27.21
C SER A 242 32.08 -1.95 26.84
N GLU A 243 33.21 -2.59 26.48
CA GLU A 243 34.46 -1.90 26.14
C GLU A 243 34.33 -0.98 24.92
N ARG A 244 33.28 -1.16 24.11
CA ARG A 244 33.00 -0.32 22.94
C ARG A 244 32.36 1.02 23.31
N PHE A 245 31.74 1.15 24.49
CA PHE A 245 31.17 2.41 24.93
C PHE A 245 32.13 3.17 25.82
N GLU A 246 32.31 4.45 25.54
CA GLU A 246 33.09 5.37 26.35
C GLU A 246 32.22 6.56 26.77
N LYS A 247 32.17 6.86 28.07
CA LYS A 247 31.35 7.97 28.57
C LYS A 247 31.97 9.31 28.15
N ASP A 248 31.19 10.14 27.46
CA ASP A 248 31.61 11.43 26.90
C ASP A 248 30.73 12.58 27.43
N GLY A 249 30.66 12.68 28.75
CA GLY A 249 29.96 13.76 29.44
C GLY A 249 28.43 13.64 29.46
N GLU A 250 27.77 14.78 29.54
CA GLU A 250 26.31 14.92 29.64
C GLU A 250 25.76 15.75 28.48
N LEU A 251 24.56 15.41 28.04
CA LEU A 251 23.82 16.14 27.01
C LEU A 251 22.35 16.21 27.38
N SER A 252 21.84 17.43 27.63
CA SER A 252 20.43 17.70 28.00
C SER A 252 19.88 16.77 29.10
N GLY A 253 20.66 16.57 30.17
CA GLY A 253 20.29 15.70 31.30
C GLY A 253 20.49 14.19 31.07
N GLY A 254 20.87 13.77 29.85
CA GLY A 254 21.30 12.41 29.55
C GLY A 254 22.81 12.23 29.63
N THR A 255 23.27 10.99 29.77
CA THR A 255 24.69 10.65 29.63
C THR A 255 25.02 10.39 28.18
N ARG A 256 26.00 11.13 27.62
CA ARG A 256 26.50 10.91 26.26
C ARG A 256 27.56 9.82 26.27
N TYR A 257 27.56 8.99 25.24
CA TYR A 257 28.55 7.96 25.00
C TYR A 257 29.13 8.06 23.59
N LEU A 258 30.40 7.74 23.46
CA LEU A 258 31.03 7.35 22.20
C LEU A 258 30.85 5.85 22.01
N LEU A 259 30.70 5.41 20.77
CA LEU A 259 30.65 4.01 20.40
C LEU A 259 31.80 3.71 19.45
N LYS A 260 32.76 2.91 19.88
CA LYS A 260 33.88 2.46 19.06
C LYS A 260 33.39 1.42 18.07
N ARG A 261 33.90 1.46 16.85
CA ARG A 261 33.72 0.37 15.88
C ARG A 261 34.46 -0.86 16.40
N ASP A 262 33.94 -2.05 16.12
CA ASP A 262 34.70 -3.29 16.30
C ASP A 262 35.89 -3.29 15.32
N GLU A 263 37.12 -3.39 15.83
CA GLU A 263 38.38 -3.21 15.08
C GLU A 263 38.78 -4.44 14.26
N GLU A 264 37.93 -5.47 14.16
CA GLU A 264 38.18 -6.57 13.25
C GLU A 264 38.15 -6.09 11.79
N ASP A 265 39.29 -6.22 11.13
CA ASP A 265 39.52 -5.80 9.75
C ASP A 265 39.75 -7.01 8.81
N ASP A 266 39.90 -8.23 9.35
CA ASP A 266 40.01 -9.43 8.51
C ASP A 266 38.67 -9.73 7.85
N TYR A 267 38.58 -9.45 6.55
CA TYR A 267 37.39 -9.68 5.74
C TYR A 267 36.91 -11.14 5.80
N GLU A 268 37.80 -12.13 5.89
CA GLU A 268 37.40 -13.53 5.96
C GLU A 268 36.74 -13.84 7.31
N VAL A 269 37.19 -13.20 8.40
CA VAL A 269 36.53 -13.30 9.71
C VAL A 269 35.18 -12.60 9.69
N ILE A 270 35.14 -11.36 9.21
CA ILE A 270 33.89 -10.57 9.11
C ILE A 270 32.86 -11.34 8.27
N LYS A 271 33.27 -11.94 7.16
CA LYS A 271 32.36 -12.68 6.26
C LYS A 271 31.62 -13.81 6.98
N GLU A 272 32.26 -14.48 7.93
CA GLU A 272 31.68 -15.55 8.74
C GLU A 272 30.77 -15.05 9.87
N TRP A 273 30.80 -13.75 10.20
CA TRP A 273 29.87 -13.19 11.18
C TRP A 273 28.41 -13.32 10.74
N SER A 274 27.54 -13.53 11.72
CA SER A 274 26.10 -13.41 11.51
C SER A 274 25.76 -11.99 11.02
N PRO A 275 24.70 -11.82 10.21
CA PRO A 275 24.25 -10.50 9.77
C PRO A 275 24.01 -9.53 10.95
N THR A 276 23.50 -10.05 12.07
CA THR A 276 23.22 -9.28 13.29
C THR A 276 24.50 -8.78 13.96
N ARG A 277 25.51 -9.65 14.11
CA ARG A 277 26.83 -9.26 14.60
C ARG A 277 27.47 -8.19 13.70
N LYS A 278 27.46 -8.39 12.38
CA LYS A 278 27.97 -7.39 11.41
C LYS A 278 27.33 -6.03 11.61
N ALA A 279 26.00 -5.98 11.68
CA ALA A 279 25.27 -4.74 11.85
C ALA A 279 25.71 -4.00 13.13
N PHE A 280 25.78 -4.69 14.27
CA PHE A 280 26.19 -4.08 15.55
C PHE A 280 27.68 -3.73 15.60
N SER A 281 28.57 -4.57 15.05
CA SER A 281 30.02 -4.33 15.02
C SER A 281 30.40 -3.13 14.14
N MET A 282 29.64 -2.84 13.08
CA MET A 282 29.89 -1.72 12.17
C MET A 282 29.39 -0.36 12.69
N MET A 283 28.57 -0.33 13.74
CA MET A 283 28.10 0.94 14.33
C MET A 283 29.25 1.67 15.04
N SER A 284 29.34 2.98 14.85
CA SER A 284 30.30 3.82 15.57
C SER A 284 29.83 5.27 15.69
N PHE A 285 30.12 5.90 16.83
CA PHE A 285 29.88 7.30 17.13
C PHE A 285 31.14 7.87 17.81
N ASP A 286 31.91 8.69 17.11
CA ASP A 286 33.14 9.32 17.62
C ASP A 286 32.90 10.79 18.02
N GLU A 287 33.92 11.45 18.58
CA GLU A 287 33.85 12.85 19.02
C GLU A 287 33.62 13.83 17.85
N GLU A 288 34.11 13.48 16.66
CA GLU A 288 34.02 14.31 15.45
C GLU A 288 32.65 14.17 14.77
N SER A 289 31.90 13.11 15.09
CA SER A 289 30.58 12.86 14.55
C SER A 289 29.59 13.93 14.96
N LYS A 290 28.76 14.33 14.00
CA LYS A 290 27.57 15.17 14.25
C LYS A 290 26.46 14.39 14.96
N GLU A 291 26.62 13.08 15.03
CA GLU A 291 25.69 12.16 15.66
C GLU A 291 26.17 11.85 17.08
N VAL A 292 25.23 11.76 18.00
CA VAL A 292 25.47 11.47 19.41
C VAL A 292 24.64 10.28 19.82
N PHE A 293 25.11 9.58 20.85
CA PHE A 293 24.42 8.46 21.47
C PHE A 293 24.21 8.80 22.95
N VAL A 294 22.96 8.93 23.39
CA VAL A 294 22.63 9.49 24.71
C VAL A 294 21.62 8.61 25.43
N TRP A 295 21.96 8.25 26.66
CA TRP A 295 21.10 7.51 27.57
C TRP A 295 20.47 8.44 28.61
N PHE A 296 19.15 8.58 28.55
CA PHE A 296 18.33 9.30 29.53
C PHE A 296 17.79 8.29 30.54
N LYS A 297 18.59 7.99 31.56
CA LYS A 297 18.33 6.92 32.54
C LYS A 297 16.95 7.03 33.20
N ASP A 298 16.59 8.21 33.69
CA ASP A 298 15.33 8.42 34.42
C ASP A 298 14.10 8.25 33.53
N ALA A 299 14.21 8.64 32.26
CA ALA A 299 13.17 8.44 31.26
C ALA A 299 13.16 7.03 30.65
N LYS A 300 14.21 6.23 30.91
CA LYS A 300 14.52 4.94 30.27
C LYS A 300 14.51 5.04 28.75
N VAL A 301 15.17 6.08 28.23
CA VAL A 301 15.21 6.38 26.79
C VAL A 301 16.63 6.39 26.28
N LEU A 302 16.86 5.65 25.21
CA LEU A 302 18.09 5.70 24.43
C LEU A 302 17.82 6.45 23.14
N ALA A 303 18.51 7.56 22.92
CA ALA A 303 18.41 8.33 21.69
C ALA A 303 19.75 8.34 20.95
N MET A 304 19.70 8.17 19.64
CA MET A 304 20.87 8.28 18.77
C MET A 304 20.56 9.06 17.50
N GLY A 305 21.47 9.92 17.07
CA GLY A 305 21.31 10.72 15.86
C GLY A 305 21.91 12.10 16.00
N HIS A 306 21.45 13.06 15.18
CA HIS A 306 22.01 14.41 15.14
C HIS A 306 21.97 15.08 16.52
N LYS A 307 23.11 15.63 16.95
CA LYS A 307 23.27 16.25 18.28
C LYS A 307 22.11 17.17 18.66
N SER A 308 21.76 18.09 17.77
CA SER A 308 20.67 19.04 18.00
C SER A 308 19.35 18.33 18.27
N MET A 309 18.95 17.37 17.42
CA MET A 309 17.71 16.60 17.63
C MET A 309 17.69 15.86 18.96
N VAL A 310 18.82 15.29 19.38
CA VAL A 310 18.93 14.58 20.67
C VAL A 310 18.90 15.55 21.85
N GLU A 311 19.48 16.75 21.71
CA GLU A 311 19.38 17.82 22.71
C GLU A 311 17.92 18.23 22.94
N ASP A 312 17.13 18.41 21.87
CA ASP A 312 15.71 18.77 21.98
C ASP A 312 14.88 17.62 22.58
N ILE A 313 15.19 16.36 22.23
CA ILE A 313 14.56 15.19 22.88
C ILE A 313 14.81 15.24 24.39
N GLY A 314 16.04 15.57 24.82
CA GLY A 314 16.36 15.75 26.23
C GLY A 314 15.55 16.88 26.88
N GLY A 315 15.37 18.01 26.19
CA GLY A 315 14.51 19.12 26.64
C GLY A 315 13.05 18.70 26.85
N VAL A 316 12.48 17.93 25.92
CA VAL A 316 11.13 17.36 26.07
C VAL A 316 11.06 16.41 27.27
N LEU A 317 12.04 15.53 27.44
CA LEU A 317 12.10 14.58 28.56
C LEU A 317 12.25 15.27 29.92
N ALA A 318 12.92 16.42 29.97
CA ALA A 318 13.04 17.26 31.16
C ALA A 318 11.76 18.10 31.44
N GLY A 319 10.84 18.19 30.47
CA GLY A 319 9.64 19.03 30.54
C GLY A 319 9.90 20.50 30.21
N ASP A 320 11.05 20.83 29.62
CA ASP A 320 11.42 22.17 29.20
C ASP A 320 10.81 22.54 27.83
N ASP A 321 10.56 21.53 26.99
CA ASP A 321 10.00 21.68 25.64
C ASP A 321 8.69 20.90 25.44
N GLU A 322 7.84 21.37 24.53
CA GLU A 322 6.60 20.68 24.15
C GLU A 322 6.86 19.41 23.34
N SER A 323 6.09 18.35 23.59
CA SER A 323 6.20 17.09 22.85
C SER A 323 5.34 17.09 21.58
N LEU A 324 5.66 16.20 20.63
CA LEU A 324 4.82 15.96 19.45
C LEU A 324 3.40 15.57 19.87
N ALA A 325 3.24 14.73 20.88
CA ALA A 325 1.92 14.31 21.37
C ALA A 325 1.05 15.45 21.90
N ASP A 326 1.67 16.54 22.39
CA ASP A 326 0.97 17.71 22.93
C ASP A 326 0.64 18.76 21.85
N SER A 327 1.16 18.58 20.63
CA SER A 327 0.92 19.52 19.54
C SER A 327 -0.49 19.41 18.96
N ASP A 328 -1.09 20.55 18.60
CA ASP A 328 -2.42 20.61 17.94
C ASP A 328 -2.48 19.74 16.68
N LYS A 329 -1.36 19.69 15.94
CA LYS A 329 -1.25 18.89 14.73
C LYS A 329 -1.39 17.40 15.06
N TRP A 330 -0.68 16.87 16.05
CA TRP A 330 -0.80 15.48 16.46
C TRP A 330 -2.20 15.15 16.99
N ALA A 331 -2.80 16.05 17.77
CA ALA A 331 -4.17 15.87 18.26
C ALA A 331 -5.21 15.86 17.13
N SER A 332 -4.94 16.57 16.03
CA SER A 332 -5.80 16.60 14.84
C SER A 332 -5.59 15.43 13.88
N ALA A 333 -4.45 14.73 13.97
CA ALA A 333 -4.21 13.48 13.27
C ALA A 333 -5.14 12.43 13.88
N ASP A 334 -6.15 11.99 13.14
CA ASP A 334 -7.08 10.93 13.54
C ASP A 334 -6.36 9.57 13.54
N LEU A 335 -5.41 9.39 14.47
CA LEU A 335 -4.51 8.25 14.53
C LEU A 335 -5.31 6.97 14.81
N GLU A 336 -5.42 6.11 13.79
CA GLU A 336 -5.85 4.72 14.00
C GLU A 336 -4.83 4.02 14.93
N GLN A 337 -5.28 3.04 15.70
CA GLN A 337 -4.37 2.18 16.47
C GLN A 337 -3.82 1.08 15.57
N GLY A 338 -2.54 0.75 15.72
CA GLY A 338 -1.94 -0.42 15.09
C GLY A 338 -0.56 -0.73 15.66
N ALA A 339 0.15 -1.66 15.03
CA ALA A 339 1.48 -2.09 15.43
C ALA A 339 2.53 -0.98 15.30
N ALA A 340 2.40 -0.13 14.27
CA ALA A 340 3.22 1.06 14.11
C ALA A 340 2.41 2.27 13.63
N THR A 341 2.85 3.46 13.99
CA THR A 341 2.30 4.75 13.57
C THR A 341 3.31 5.48 12.71
N VAL A 342 2.83 6.13 11.65
CA VAL A 342 3.59 7.01 10.76
C VAL A 342 2.91 8.35 10.76
N PHE A 343 3.69 9.41 10.85
CA PHE A 343 3.21 10.78 10.84
C PHE A 343 4.15 11.60 9.96
N VAL A 344 3.58 12.35 9.01
CA VAL A 344 4.33 13.28 8.15
C VAL A 344 3.62 14.62 8.15
N ASP A 345 4.34 15.63 8.62
CA ASP A 345 3.91 17.01 8.65
C ASP A 345 3.84 17.59 7.23
N SER A 346 2.75 18.31 6.93
CA SER A 346 2.55 18.97 5.64
C SER A 346 3.58 20.08 5.39
N ALA A 347 4.23 20.61 6.42
CA ALA A 347 5.37 21.50 6.30
C ALA A 347 6.53 20.87 5.50
N LEU A 348 6.64 19.54 5.44
CA LEU A 348 7.63 18.86 4.61
C LEU A 348 7.37 19.08 3.11
N ILE A 349 6.08 19.17 2.74
CA ILE A 349 5.60 19.33 1.36
C ILE A 349 5.71 20.79 0.93
N SER A 350 5.34 21.74 1.80
CA SER A 350 5.38 23.17 1.49
C SER A 350 6.80 23.73 1.30
N ASN A 351 7.83 23.01 1.74
CA ASN A 351 9.24 23.40 1.59
C ASN A 351 9.89 22.88 0.30
N ILE A 352 9.11 22.44 -0.68
CA ILE A 352 9.60 22.07 -2.02
C ILE A 352 9.86 23.34 -2.85
N ASP A 353 11.14 23.72 -3.01
CA ASP A 353 11.62 24.81 -3.91
C ASP A 353 11.63 24.32 -5.37
N ASP A 354 10.45 23.97 -5.88
CA ASP A 354 10.18 23.68 -7.29
C ASP A 354 8.93 24.47 -7.66
N ASP A 355 9.08 25.45 -8.56
CA ASP A 355 8.01 26.40 -8.91
C ASP A 355 6.75 25.66 -9.44
N ASP A 356 6.93 24.57 -10.19
CA ASP A 356 5.82 23.78 -10.73
C ASP A 356 5.14 22.98 -9.61
N PHE A 357 5.94 22.46 -8.66
CA PHE A 357 5.40 21.80 -7.49
C PHE A 357 4.73 22.78 -6.53
N ASP A 358 5.26 24.00 -6.37
CA ASP A 358 4.73 25.02 -5.49
C ASP A 358 3.36 25.50 -5.97
N ASP A 359 3.15 25.64 -7.28
CA ASP A 359 1.83 25.93 -7.85
C ASP A 359 0.84 24.77 -7.64
N PHE A 360 1.30 23.52 -7.73
CA PHE A 360 0.50 22.34 -7.43
C PHE A 360 0.18 22.24 -5.92
N ALA A 361 1.18 22.39 -5.06
CA ALA A 361 1.10 22.36 -3.62
C ALA A 361 0.24 23.50 -3.08
N LYS A 362 0.43 24.73 -3.53
CA LYS A 362 -0.47 25.85 -3.22
C LYS A 362 -1.85 25.66 -3.84
N GLY A 363 -2.02 24.82 -4.84
CA GLY A 363 -3.31 24.53 -5.47
C GLY A 363 -4.17 23.51 -4.70
N TYR A 364 -3.54 22.49 -4.10
CA TYR A 364 -4.20 21.34 -3.49
C TYR A 364 -3.80 21.06 -2.03
N PHE A 365 -2.70 21.66 -1.58
CA PHE A 365 -2.05 21.46 -0.30
C PHE A 365 -1.97 22.76 0.55
N ARG A 366 -3.00 23.63 0.54
CA ARG A 366 -3.05 24.79 1.46
C ARG A 366 -3.56 24.40 2.85
N ASP A 367 -2.72 24.60 3.87
CA ASP A 367 -3.08 24.39 5.27
C ASP A 367 -3.60 22.96 5.53
N VAL A 368 -3.04 21.97 4.84
CA VAL A 368 -3.64 20.64 4.83
C VAL A 368 -3.03 19.71 5.86
N ALA A 369 -3.89 18.80 6.32
CA ALA A 369 -3.57 17.76 7.25
C ALA A 369 -2.42 16.88 6.75
N LEU A 370 -1.44 16.79 7.64
CA LEU A 370 -0.69 15.61 8.06
C LEU A 370 -1.04 14.32 7.31
N LEU A 371 -0.03 13.66 6.76
CA LEU A 371 -0.16 12.25 6.38
C LEU A 371 -0.04 11.42 7.65
N VAL A 372 -1.06 10.64 7.93
CA VAL A 372 -1.05 9.66 9.01
C VAL A 372 -1.06 8.29 8.39
N GLY A 373 -0.18 7.42 8.86
CA GLY A 373 -0.12 6.02 8.49
C GLY A 373 -0.15 5.13 9.73
N VAL A 374 -0.65 3.92 9.56
CA VAL A 374 -0.62 2.85 10.55
C VAL A 374 -0.23 1.57 9.85
N ILE A 375 0.68 0.82 10.47
CA ILE A 375 1.01 -0.55 10.06
C ILE A 375 0.38 -1.50 11.07
N ASP A 376 -0.27 -2.55 10.58
CA ASP A 376 -0.81 -3.62 11.41
C ASP A 376 -0.42 -4.99 10.86
N PHE A 377 -0.35 -5.99 11.74
CA PHE A 377 -0.09 -7.37 11.37
C PHE A 377 -1.38 -8.17 11.53
N VAL A 378 -1.95 -8.59 10.40
CA VAL A 378 -3.21 -9.33 10.35
C VAL A 378 -2.97 -10.74 9.83
N ASN A 379 -3.95 -11.64 9.97
CA ASN A 379 -3.82 -13.02 9.50
C ASN A 379 -3.38 -13.12 8.03
N ALA A 380 -3.85 -12.21 7.17
CA ALA A 380 -3.53 -12.18 5.75
C ALA A 380 -2.15 -11.57 5.42
N GLY A 381 -1.44 -10.98 6.39
CA GLY A 381 -0.11 -10.38 6.21
C GLY A 381 0.04 -8.99 6.84
N ILE A 382 0.82 -8.13 6.19
CA ILE A 382 1.11 -6.78 6.69
C ILE A 382 0.12 -5.80 6.06
N ALA A 383 -0.74 -5.20 6.89
CA ALA A 383 -1.65 -4.15 6.50
C ALA A 383 -1.02 -2.78 6.72
N PHE A 384 -1.24 -1.85 5.78
CA PHE A 384 -0.87 -0.45 5.93
C PHE A 384 -2.08 0.42 5.59
N SER A 385 -2.49 1.27 6.53
CA SER A 385 -3.55 2.25 6.38
C SER A 385 -2.92 3.62 6.39
N ALA A 386 -3.19 4.45 5.39
CA ALA A 386 -2.77 5.84 5.37
C ALA A 386 -3.93 6.73 4.99
N HIS A 387 -4.10 7.84 5.69
CA HIS A 387 -5.08 8.84 5.33
C HIS A 387 -4.46 10.22 5.38
N GLY A 388 -5.06 11.11 4.62
CA GLY A 388 -4.70 12.51 4.58
C GLY A 388 -5.83 13.34 4.03
N GLU A 389 -5.66 14.64 4.11
CA GLU A 389 -6.58 15.58 3.50
C GLU A 389 -5.86 16.32 2.37
N LEU A 390 -6.63 16.84 1.42
CA LEU A 390 -6.24 17.79 0.38
C LEU A 390 -7.20 18.96 0.52
N LYS A 391 -6.69 20.19 0.57
CA LYS A 391 -7.51 21.40 0.69
C LYS A 391 -6.96 22.46 -0.26
N GLY A 392 -7.83 23.02 -1.09
CA GLY A 392 -7.44 24.11 -1.97
C GLY A 392 -8.51 24.58 -2.94
N ASN A 393 -8.28 25.78 -3.48
CA ASN A 393 -9.23 26.53 -4.30
C ASN A 393 -9.63 25.85 -5.62
N LYS A 394 -8.94 24.78 -6.02
CA LYS A 394 -9.24 24.01 -7.24
C LYS A 394 -10.28 22.90 -7.01
N ILE A 395 -10.73 22.68 -5.77
CA ILE A 395 -11.75 21.69 -5.43
C ILE A 395 -13.08 22.45 -5.29
N SER A 396 -13.89 22.45 -6.34
CA SER A 396 -15.24 23.03 -6.31
C SER A 396 -16.28 22.02 -5.82
N GLU A 397 -17.46 22.45 -5.35
CA GLU A 397 -18.56 21.51 -5.02
C GLU A 397 -19.00 20.68 -6.23
N ASP A 398 -18.94 21.27 -7.42
CA ASP A 398 -19.10 20.61 -8.72
C ASP A 398 -18.06 19.51 -8.99
N ASP A 399 -16.96 19.53 -8.23
CA ASP A 399 -15.89 18.55 -8.27
C ASP A 399 -15.93 17.52 -7.16
N ALA A 400 -16.96 17.57 -6.29
CA ALA A 400 -17.17 16.59 -5.26
C ALA A 400 -17.15 15.18 -5.85
N VAL A 401 -16.28 14.34 -5.29
CA VAL A 401 -16.22 12.92 -5.61
C VAL A 401 -17.40 12.26 -4.90
N PRO A 402 -18.31 11.58 -5.62
CA PRO A 402 -19.40 10.84 -5.00
C PRO A 402 -18.85 9.81 -4.02
N ASP A 403 -19.62 9.47 -2.99
CA ASP A 403 -19.26 8.35 -2.11
C ASP A 403 -19.01 7.08 -2.93
N ALA A 404 -18.01 6.28 -2.52
CA ALA A 404 -17.75 5.00 -3.15
C ALA A 404 -18.96 4.05 -3.02
N ALA A 405 -19.20 3.29 -4.09
CA ALA A 405 -20.01 2.07 -4.01
C ALA A 405 -19.29 1.01 -3.15
N SER A 406 -20.06 0.07 -2.59
CA SER A 406 -19.50 -1.16 -2.06
C SER A 406 -19.15 -2.04 -3.25
N LEU A 407 -17.86 -2.26 -3.48
CA LEU A 407 -17.39 -3.09 -4.58
C LEU A 407 -17.61 -4.56 -4.22
N ASP A 408 -18.41 -5.28 -4.98
CA ASP A 408 -18.64 -6.73 -4.87
C ASP A 408 -18.64 -7.41 -6.26
N ILE A 409 -18.48 -6.64 -7.34
CA ILE A 409 -18.42 -7.15 -8.72
C ILE A 409 -17.31 -8.18 -8.93
N TYR A 410 -16.24 -8.14 -8.13
CA TYR A 410 -15.15 -9.12 -8.19
C TYR A 410 -15.61 -10.52 -7.75
N ASP A 411 -16.67 -10.65 -6.95
CA ASP A 411 -17.25 -11.95 -6.57
C ASP A 411 -17.86 -12.68 -7.77
N LYS A 412 -18.04 -11.99 -8.91
CA LYS A 412 -18.52 -12.58 -10.17
C LYS A 412 -17.38 -13.04 -11.07
N LEU A 413 -16.12 -12.79 -10.69
CA LEU A 413 -14.95 -13.30 -11.38
C LEU A 413 -14.70 -14.77 -11.02
N PRO A 414 -14.11 -15.56 -11.92
CA PRO A 414 -13.80 -16.96 -11.62
C PRO A 414 -12.56 -17.08 -10.71
N LYS A 415 -12.38 -18.23 -10.04
CA LYS A 415 -11.21 -18.48 -9.18
C LYS A 415 -9.87 -18.41 -9.93
N GLU A 416 -9.87 -18.56 -11.25
CA GLU A 416 -8.69 -18.39 -12.10
C GLU A 416 -8.17 -16.94 -12.19
N THR A 417 -8.90 -15.94 -11.65
CA THR A 417 -8.42 -14.55 -11.58
C THR A 417 -7.17 -14.46 -10.71
N VAL A 418 -6.08 -13.92 -11.25
CA VAL A 418 -4.79 -13.70 -10.55
C VAL A 418 -4.56 -12.24 -10.18
N ALA A 419 -5.24 -11.31 -10.85
CA ALA A 419 -5.21 -9.90 -10.48
C ALA A 419 -6.45 -9.17 -10.99
N TYR A 420 -6.87 -8.11 -10.30
CA TYR A 420 -7.89 -7.20 -10.83
C TYR A 420 -7.75 -5.75 -10.34
N TRP A 421 -8.44 -4.86 -11.03
CA TRP A 421 -8.76 -3.50 -10.62
C TRP A 421 -10.26 -3.31 -10.71
N ALA A 422 -10.90 -3.09 -9.57
CA ALA A 422 -12.30 -2.75 -9.43
C ALA A 422 -12.43 -1.25 -9.12
N PHE A 423 -13.46 -0.62 -9.67
CA PHE A 423 -13.69 0.82 -9.63
C PHE A 423 -15.13 1.10 -9.23
N SER A 424 -15.32 2.07 -8.35
CA SER A 424 -16.63 2.67 -8.13
C SER A 424 -16.90 3.65 -9.27
N MET A 425 -17.90 3.33 -10.08
CA MET A 425 -18.45 4.15 -11.15
C MET A 425 -19.67 4.96 -10.70
N LYS A 426 -20.01 4.89 -9.41
CA LYS A 426 -21.11 5.63 -8.81
C LYS A 426 -21.05 7.12 -9.13
N ARG A 427 -22.17 7.65 -9.61
CA ARG A 427 -22.32 9.03 -10.04
C ARG A 427 -23.76 9.51 -9.80
N ASN A 428 -23.91 10.80 -9.56
CA ASN A 428 -25.20 11.44 -9.30
C ASN A 428 -25.80 12.10 -10.55
N GLU A 429 -25.31 11.72 -11.74
CA GLU A 429 -25.65 12.39 -13.00
C GLU A 429 -25.66 11.40 -14.17
N ASP A 430 -26.21 11.85 -15.30
CA ASP A 430 -26.21 11.09 -16.55
C ASP A 430 -24.86 11.17 -17.30
N GLY A 431 -24.70 10.30 -18.29
CA GLY A 431 -23.49 10.18 -19.10
C GLY A 431 -23.15 11.45 -19.89
N LYS A 432 -24.14 12.31 -20.18
CA LYS A 432 -23.92 13.58 -20.87
C LYS A 432 -23.27 14.60 -19.94
N ALA A 433 -23.80 14.73 -18.71
CA ALA A 433 -23.21 15.56 -17.67
C ALA A 433 -21.81 15.06 -17.30
N ALA A 434 -21.62 13.74 -17.17
CA ALA A 434 -20.33 13.11 -16.90
C ALA A 434 -19.29 13.40 -17.97
N LYS A 435 -19.62 13.20 -19.25
CA LYS A 435 -18.72 13.56 -20.36
C LYS A 435 -18.35 15.04 -20.31
N LYS A 436 -19.34 15.93 -20.08
CA LYS A 436 -19.10 17.38 -19.99
C LYS A 436 -18.16 17.72 -18.85
N ARG A 437 -18.34 17.13 -17.66
CA ARG A 437 -17.42 17.32 -16.52
C ARG A 437 -16.02 16.79 -16.83
N MET A 438 -15.89 15.60 -17.41
CA MET A 438 -14.60 15.03 -17.81
C MET A 438 -13.85 15.98 -18.77
N LEU A 439 -14.51 16.45 -19.83
CA LEU A 439 -13.92 17.40 -20.78
C LEU A 439 -13.55 18.73 -20.11
N ARG A 440 -14.41 19.26 -19.23
CA ARG A 440 -14.12 20.48 -18.46
C ARG A 440 -12.86 20.32 -17.61
N ARG A 441 -12.73 19.19 -16.88
CA ARG A 441 -11.56 18.89 -16.06
C ARG A 441 -10.29 18.73 -16.90
N MET A 442 -10.36 17.99 -18.00
CA MET A 442 -9.24 17.86 -18.92
C MET A 442 -8.81 19.21 -19.48
N LYS A 443 -9.76 20.10 -19.84
CA LYS A 443 -9.44 21.46 -20.30
C LYS A 443 -8.75 22.30 -19.23
N GLY A 444 -9.13 22.12 -17.96
CA GLY A 444 -8.48 22.79 -16.83
C GLY A 444 -7.04 22.33 -16.58
N VAL A 445 -6.65 21.14 -17.04
CA VAL A 445 -5.29 20.60 -16.95
C VAL A 445 -4.49 20.89 -18.23
N ASP A 446 -5.02 20.51 -19.39
CA ASP A 446 -4.47 20.78 -20.73
C ASP A 446 -5.59 20.83 -21.78
N GLU A 447 -5.88 22.04 -22.27
CA GLU A 447 -6.91 22.29 -23.29
C GLU A 447 -6.70 21.45 -24.55
N ARG A 448 -5.45 21.30 -25.02
CA ARG A 448 -5.14 20.53 -26.24
C ARG A 448 -5.41 19.04 -26.09
N SER A 449 -5.15 18.47 -24.92
CA SER A 449 -5.46 17.06 -24.64
C SER A 449 -6.97 16.85 -24.58
N ALA A 450 -7.72 17.81 -24.02
CA ALA A 450 -9.17 17.74 -24.00
C ALA A 450 -9.80 17.79 -25.40
N GLU A 451 -9.33 18.69 -26.27
CA GLU A 451 -9.79 18.76 -27.67
C GLU A 451 -9.48 17.47 -28.43
N ARG A 452 -8.27 16.92 -28.24
CA ARG A 452 -7.87 15.64 -28.85
C ARG A 452 -8.75 14.49 -28.35
N PHE A 453 -9.02 14.45 -27.05
CA PHE A 453 -9.89 13.45 -26.45
C PHE A 453 -11.33 13.57 -26.99
N GLU A 454 -11.89 14.78 -27.04
CA GLU A 454 -13.22 15.05 -27.61
C GLU A 454 -13.32 14.55 -29.05
N LYS A 455 -12.33 14.88 -29.89
CA LYS A 455 -12.24 14.38 -31.27
C LYS A 455 -12.15 12.85 -31.34
N SER A 456 -11.41 12.21 -30.45
CA SER A 456 -11.34 10.74 -30.37
C SER A 456 -12.68 10.12 -29.96
N LEU A 457 -13.45 10.76 -29.07
CA LEU A 457 -14.80 10.30 -28.73
C LEU A 457 -15.77 10.41 -29.90
N ASP A 458 -15.67 11.47 -30.69
CA ASP A 458 -16.47 11.64 -31.90
C ASP A 458 -16.12 10.59 -32.96
N GLN A 459 -14.83 10.32 -33.16
CA GLN A 459 -14.38 9.24 -34.04
C GLN A 459 -14.82 7.85 -33.56
N LEU A 460 -14.81 7.61 -32.24
CA LEU A 460 -15.33 6.37 -31.65
C LEU A 460 -16.83 6.22 -31.95
N LYS A 461 -17.60 7.30 -31.80
CA LYS A 461 -19.03 7.33 -32.10
C LYS A 461 -19.32 7.10 -33.57
N GLU A 462 -18.56 7.74 -34.47
CA GLU A 462 -18.68 7.56 -35.91
C GLU A 462 -18.36 6.12 -36.33
N LYS A 463 -17.27 5.56 -35.81
CA LYS A 463 -16.82 4.21 -36.17
C LYS A 463 -17.70 3.13 -35.55
N LEU A 464 -17.93 3.15 -34.24
CA LEU A 464 -18.64 2.08 -33.52
C LEU A 464 -20.16 2.30 -33.45
N GLY A 465 -20.66 3.48 -33.82
CA GLY A 465 -22.08 3.81 -33.69
C GLY A 465 -22.58 3.91 -32.25
N VAL A 466 -21.67 4.05 -31.28
CA VAL A 466 -21.95 4.17 -29.84
C VAL A 466 -21.24 5.40 -29.30
N SER A 467 -21.99 6.29 -28.63
CA SER A 467 -21.41 7.49 -28.03
C SER A 467 -20.88 7.20 -26.61
N LEU A 468 -19.90 7.97 -26.14
CA LEU A 468 -19.39 7.83 -24.77
C LEU A 468 -20.51 7.97 -23.73
N GLU A 469 -21.47 8.88 -23.96
CA GLU A 469 -22.62 9.06 -23.06
C GLU A 469 -23.44 7.76 -22.95
N THR A 470 -23.63 7.05 -24.07
CA THR A 470 -24.34 5.76 -24.07
C THR A 470 -23.55 4.70 -23.30
N VAL A 471 -22.21 4.66 -23.47
CA VAL A 471 -21.34 3.75 -22.72
C VAL A 471 -21.40 4.07 -21.23
N LEU A 472 -21.23 5.33 -20.86
CA LEU A 472 -21.31 5.78 -19.48
C LEU A 472 -22.65 5.37 -18.88
N ASP A 473 -23.76 5.73 -19.51
CA ASP A 473 -25.11 5.38 -19.04
C ASP A 473 -25.36 3.87 -18.91
N SER A 474 -24.72 3.05 -19.75
CA SER A 474 -24.83 1.59 -19.65
C SER A 474 -24.11 1.01 -18.42
N VAL A 475 -23.10 1.72 -17.90
CA VAL A 475 -22.33 1.34 -16.71
C VAL A 475 -23.05 1.86 -15.47
N GLY A 476 -23.31 0.94 -14.54
CA GLY A 476 -23.89 1.15 -13.22
C GLY A 476 -22.86 1.65 -12.22
N GLU A 477 -22.90 1.16 -10.98
CA GLU A 477 -22.05 1.68 -9.91
C GLU A 477 -20.67 1.03 -9.86
N GLN A 478 -20.46 -0.08 -10.56
CA GLN A 478 -19.22 -0.86 -10.46
C GLN A 478 -18.66 -1.29 -11.83
N LEU A 479 -17.33 -1.32 -11.91
CA LEU A 479 -16.57 -1.85 -13.04
C LEU A 479 -15.34 -2.60 -12.54
N VAL A 480 -14.99 -3.71 -13.18
CA VAL A 480 -13.77 -4.46 -12.88
C VAL A 480 -13.04 -4.88 -14.14
N VAL A 481 -11.72 -4.77 -14.10
CA VAL A 481 -10.79 -5.32 -15.10
C VAL A 481 -9.95 -6.38 -14.41
N ALA A 482 -9.96 -7.61 -14.90
CA ALA A 482 -9.28 -8.74 -14.31
C ALA A 482 -8.38 -9.46 -15.30
N VAL A 483 -7.30 -10.03 -14.78
CA VAL A 483 -6.39 -10.95 -15.47
C VAL A 483 -6.58 -12.33 -14.87
N LEU A 484 -6.79 -13.31 -15.74
CA LEU A 484 -6.97 -14.71 -15.38
C LEU A 484 -5.78 -15.50 -15.94
N ALA A 485 -5.36 -16.53 -15.20
CA ALA A 485 -4.30 -17.43 -15.64
C ALA A 485 -4.70 -18.89 -15.39
N ASP A 486 -4.20 -19.79 -16.25
CA ASP A 486 -4.33 -21.23 -16.03
C ASP A 486 -3.61 -21.66 -14.74
N LYS A 487 -4.19 -22.61 -14.00
CA LYS A 487 -3.60 -23.16 -12.77
C LYS A 487 -2.29 -23.92 -13.03
N GLY A 488 -2.09 -24.42 -14.25
CA GLY A 488 -0.87 -25.10 -14.70
C GLY A 488 0.08 -24.21 -15.48
N LEU A 489 -0.02 -22.88 -15.35
CA LEU A 489 0.90 -21.96 -16.02
C LEU A 489 2.34 -22.20 -15.54
N GLU A 490 3.19 -22.66 -16.45
CA GLU A 490 4.64 -22.65 -16.30
C GLU A 490 5.18 -21.49 -17.14
N PHE A 491 6.05 -20.65 -16.55
CA PHE A 491 6.68 -19.52 -17.24
C PHE A 491 8.10 -19.90 -17.65
N ASP A 492 8.28 -20.03 -18.96
CA ASP A 492 9.57 -20.06 -19.63
C ASP A 492 9.86 -18.68 -20.25
N PRO A 493 10.86 -17.93 -19.75
CA PRO A 493 11.23 -16.63 -20.31
C PRO A 493 11.80 -16.69 -21.74
N GLU A 494 12.18 -17.87 -22.23
CA GLU A 494 12.66 -18.07 -23.60
C GLU A 494 11.50 -18.25 -24.59
N GLU A 495 10.30 -18.57 -24.10
CA GLU A 495 9.11 -18.76 -24.90
C GLU A 495 8.47 -17.43 -25.34
N ASP A 496 8.02 -17.33 -26.60
CA ASP A 496 7.34 -16.13 -27.12
C ASP A 496 6.01 -15.94 -26.35
N ILE A 497 5.75 -14.70 -25.90
CA ILE A 497 4.51 -14.33 -25.20
C ILE A 497 3.23 -14.76 -25.94
N LYS A 498 3.30 -14.91 -27.26
CA LYS A 498 2.19 -15.42 -28.08
C LYS A 498 1.77 -16.84 -27.74
N ASN A 499 2.71 -17.70 -27.32
CA ASN A 499 2.41 -19.07 -26.92
C ASN A 499 1.66 -19.13 -25.57
N TYR A 500 1.64 -18.02 -24.83
CA TYR A 500 0.90 -17.90 -23.59
C TYR A 500 -0.52 -17.37 -23.77
N ILE A 501 -0.91 -16.93 -24.97
CA ILE A 501 -2.23 -16.30 -25.19
C ILE A 501 -3.38 -17.22 -24.77
N ASP A 502 -3.23 -18.54 -24.94
CA ASP A 502 -4.23 -19.51 -24.49
C ASP A 502 -4.19 -19.82 -22.99
N LYS A 503 -3.11 -19.43 -22.30
CA LYS A 503 -2.92 -19.60 -20.85
C LYS A 503 -3.38 -18.38 -20.03
N PHE A 504 -3.76 -17.29 -20.69
CA PHE A 504 -4.24 -16.07 -20.06
C PHE A 504 -5.60 -15.61 -20.62
N ALA A 505 -6.32 -14.83 -19.82
CA ALA A 505 -7.44 -14.05 -20.31
C ALA A 505 -7.54 -12.71 -19.60
N VAL A 506 -8.10 -11.72 -20.30
CA VAL A 506 -8.49 -10.42 -19.74
C VAL A 506 -10.00 -10.35 -19.73
N VAL A 507 -10.56 -9.93 -18.60
CA VAL A 507 -12.00 -9.77 -18.39
C VAL A 507 -12.28 -8.32 -18.00
N LEU A 508 -13.11 -7.63 -18.78
CA LEU A 508 -13.75 -6.39 -18.38
C LEU A 508 -15.21 -6.72 -18.03
N MET A 509 -15.66 -6.36 -16.84
CA MET A 509 -17.03 -6.55 -16.41
C MET A 509 -17.55 -5.27 -15.77
N TYR A 510 -18.82 -4.93 -16.00
CA TYR A 510 -19.47 -3.82 -15.33
C TYR A 510 -20.91 -4.15 -14.95
N GLU A 511 -21.37 -3.57 -13.85
CA GLU A 511 -22.78 -3.57 -13.46
C GLU A 511 -23.60 -2.75 -14.46
N VAL A 512 -24.81 -3.18 -14.80
CA VAL A 512 -25.65 -2.50 -15.79
C VAL A 512 -26.44 -1.37 -15.14
N GLY A 513 -26.19 -0.13 -15.57
CA GLY A 513 -26.94 1.05 -15.14
C GLY A 513 -28.23 1.25 -15.94
N ASP A 514 -28.18 1.05 -17.26
CA ASP A 514 -29.30 1.15 -18.18
C ASP A 514 -29.30 -0.04 -19.14
N GLU A 515 -30.28 -0.92 -18.96
CA GLU A 515 -30.44 -2.19 -19.67
C GLU A 515 -30.51 -2.03 -21.20
N GLU A 516 -31.25 -1.03 -21.69
CA GLU A 516 -31.42 -0.80 -23.12
C GLU A 516 -30.12 -0.29 -23.75
N LYS A 517 -29.43 0.62 -23.05
CA LYS A 517 -28.15 1.16 -23.51
C LYS A 517 -27.06 0.09 -23.44
N ALA A 518 -27.03 -0.76 -22.42
CA ALA A 518 -26.10 -1.90 -22.33
C ALA A 518 -26.30 -2.87 -23.50
N LYS A 519 -27.56 -3.25 -23.80
CA LYS A 519 -27.89 -4.08 -24.97
C LYS A 519 -27.47 -3.43 -26.29
N LYS A 520 -27.66 -2.11 -26.42
CA LYS A 520 -27.20 -1.34 -27.60
C LYS A 520 -25.68 -1.35 -27.74
N VAL A 521 -24.95 -1.18 -26.65
CA VAL A 521 -23.48 -1.26 -26.62
C VAL A 521 -23.01 -2.64 -27.08
N VAL A 522 -23.58 -3.72 -26.51
CA VAL A 522 -23.24 -5.11 -26.89
C VAL A 522 -23.56 -5.38 -28.37
N ASP A 523 -24.72 -4.95 -28.87
CA ASP A 523 -25.11 -5.16 -30.27
C ASP A 523 -24.18 -4.42 -31.24
N LYS A 524 -23.77 -3.19 -30.90
CA LYS A 524 -22.87 -2.39 -31.75
C LYS A 524 -21.43 -2.90 -31.73
N ILE A 525 -20.92 -3.33 -30.56
CA ILE A 525 -19.61 -3.99 -30.45
C ILE A 525 -19.57 -5.31 -31.22
N ARG A 526 -20.72 -5.98 -31.42
CA ARG A 526 -20.81 -7.12 -32.32
C ARG A 526 -20.85 -6.68 -33.78
N LYS A 527 -21.85 -5.87 -34.16
CA LYS A 527 -22.17 -5.57 -35.55
C LYS A 527 -21.04 -4.87 -36.28
N VAL A 528 -20.50 -3.80 -35.72
CA VAL A 528 -19.51 -2.99 -36.44
C VAL A 528 -18.21 -3.78 -36.69
N PRO A 529 -17.51 -4.31 -35.67
CA PRO A 529 -16.22 -4.94 -35.91
C PRO A 529 -16.34 -6.29 -36.60
N PHE A 530 -17.39 -7.07 -36.30
CA PHE A 530 -17.49 -8.47 -36.71
C PHE A 530 -18.50 -8.77 -37.81
N ASP A 531 -19.58 -7.98 -37.95
CA ASP A 531 -20.56 -8.19 -39.02
C ASP A 531 -20.27 -7.27 -40.24
N GLU A 532 -19.69 -6.08 -40.03
CA GLU A 532 -19.50 -5.02 -41.04
C GLU A 532 -18.03 -4.77 -41.48
N GLU A 533 -17.08 -5.64 -41.11
CA GLU A 533 -15.60 -5.52 -41.26
C GLU A 533 -14.91 -4.55 -40.26
N PRO A 534 -13.66 -4.80 -39.82
CA PRO A 534 -12.62 -5.66 -40.43
C PRO A 534 -12.39 -7.05 -39.79
N LEU A 535 -13.09 -7.42 -38.72
CA LEU A 535 -12.81 -8.66 -37.98
C LEU A 535 -13.61 -9.88 -38.45
N SER A 536 -14.58 -9.70 -39.35
CA SER A 536 -15.41 -10.78 -39.90
C SER A 536 -14.60 -11.92 -40.55
N ALA A 537 -13.48 -11.59 -41.19
CA ALA A 537 -12.58 -12.59 -41.80
C ALA A 537 -11.74 -13.38 -40.79
N LEU A 538 -11.57 -12.85 -39.57
CA LEU A 538 -10.72 -13.43 -38.53
C LEU A 538 -11.52 -14.23 -37.50
N TYR A 539 -12.84 -14.07 -37.44
CA TYR A 539 -13.68 -14.67 -36.41
C TYR A 539 -14.97 -15.28 -36.96
N GLU A 540 -15.32 -16.46 -36.45
CA GLU A 540 -16.67 -17.00 -36.50
C GLU A 540 -17.48 -16.47 -35.31
N VAL A 541 -18.50 -15.64 -35.58
CA VAL A 541 -19.35 -15.06 -34.53
C VAL A 541 -20.64 -15.85 -34.34
N LYS A 542 -20.85 -16.36 -33.12
CA LYS A 542 -22.04 -17.11 -32.70
C LYS A 542 -22.82 -16.31 -31.65
N LYS A 543 -24.05 -15.89 -31.98
CA LYS A 543 -24.96 -15.29 -30.99
C LYS A 543 -25.31 -16.29 -29.90
N LYS A 544 -25.36 -15.84 -28.64
CA LYS A 544 -25.68 -16.69 -27.49
C LYS A 544 -26.40 -15.87 -26.42
N GLY A 545 -27.73 -16.02 -26.33
CA GLY A 545 -28.56 -15.17 -25.48
C GLY A 545 -28.39 -13.69 -25.83
N ASP A 546 -28.25 -12.85 -24.80
CA ASP A 546 -28.00 -11.40 -24.92
C ASP A 546 -26.51 -11.06 -25.15
N GLY A 547 -25.72 -12.01 -25.65
CA GLY A 547 -24.31 -11.84 -25.96
C GLY A 547 -23.87 -12.66 -27.18
N PHE A 548 -22.56 -12.86 -27.31
CA PHE A 548 -21.99 -13.63 -28.43
C PHE A 548 -20.63 -14.24 -28.09
N ASN A 549 -20.21 -15.20 -28.90
CA ASN A 549 -18.84 -15.71 -28.95
C ASN A 549 -18.23 -15.26 -30.28
N ALA A 550 -17.02 -14.74 -30.26
CA ALA A 550 -16.20 -14.61 -31.46
C ALA A 550 -15.06 -15.62 -31.31
N ILE A 551 -15.07 -16.65 -32.15
CA ILE A 551 -14.07 -17.73 -32.14
C ILE A 551 -13.12 -17.45 -33.31
N PRO A 552 -11.80 -17.37 -33.10
CA PRO A 552 -10.87 -17.15 -34.20
C PRO A 552 -11.02 -18.26 -35.24
N THR A 553 -10.92 -17.91 -36.53
CA THR A 553 -10.76 -18.92 -37.59
C THR A 553 -9.45 -19.68 -37.38
N GLU A 554 -9.28 -20.83 -38.06
CA GLU A 554 -8.05 -21.62 -37.96
C GLU A 554 -6.81 -20.78 -38.29
N GLU A 555 -6.85 -20.01 -39.40
CA GLU A 555 -5.76 -19.10 -39.78
C GLU A 555 -5.51 -17.99 -38.73
N ALA A 556 -6.56 -17.48 -38.09
CA ALA A 556 -6.43 -16.48 -37.05
C ALA A 556 -5.84 -17.08 -35.75
N ALA A 557 -6.23 -18.30 -35.40
CA ALA A 557 -5.72 -19.03 -34.24
C ALA A 557 -4.24 -19.37 -34.41
N GLU A 558 -3.80 -19.75 -35.62
CA GLU A 558 -2.37 -19.93 -35.96
C GLU A 558 -1.55 -18.64 -35.79
N LYS A 559 -2.20 -17.47 -35.93
CA LYS A 559 -1.60 -16.15 -35.66
C LYS A 559 -1.75 -15.71 -34.20
N HIS A 560 -2.17 -16.63 -33.33
CA HIS A 560 -2.43 -16.42 -31.90
C HIS A 560 -3.44 -15.31 -31.63
N ILE A 561 -4.47 -15.19 -32.47
CA ILE A 561 -5.60 -14.29 -32.22
C ILE A 561 -6.51 -14.94 -31.16
N PRO A 562 -6.72 -14.32 -29.98
CA PRO A 562 -7.47 -14.93 -28.89
C PRO A 562 -8.97 -15.00 -29.16
N ALA A 563 -9.65 -15.96 -28.52
CA ALA A 563 -11.10 -16.02 -28.52
C ALA A 563 -11.72 -14.92 -27.65
N MET A 564 -12.93 -14.49 -28.02
CA MET A 564 -13.68 -13.48 -27.27
C MET A 564 -15.08 -13.98 -26.89
N LYS A 565 -15.52 -13.65 -25.67
CA LYS A 565 -16.89 -13.86 -25.21
C LYS A 565 -17.45 -12.58 -24.63
N VAL A 566 -18.61 -12.19 -25.14
CA VAL A 566 -19.43 -11.13 -24.56
C VAL A 566 -20.68 -11.74 -23.96
N ARG A 567 -20.99 -11.38 -22.72
CA ARG A 567 -22.16 -11.87 -21.99
C ARG A 567 -22.87 -10.71 -21.33
N HIS A 568 -24.19 -10.83 -21.31
CA HIS A 568 -25.07 -10.04 -20.48
C HIS A 568 -25.85 -11.04 -19.61
N ALA A 569 -25.64 -11.01 -18.30
CA ALA A 569 -26.29 -11.91 -17.35
C ALA A 569 -26.26 -11.30 -15.94
N ASN A 570 -27.28 -11.61 -15.14
CA ASN A 570 -27.36 -11.22 -13.72
C ASN A 570 -27.13 -9.71 -13.46
N GLY A 571 -27.61 -8.84 -14.35
CA GLY A 571 -27.44 -7.38 -14.23
C GLY A 571 -26.03 -6.88 -14.55
N HIS A 572 -25.20 -7.66 -15.25
CA HIS A 572 -23.83 -7.28 -15.61
C HIS A 572 -23.55 -7.58 -17.08
N VAL A 573 -22.65 -6.78 -17.67
CA VAL A 573 -22.04 -7.07 -18.97
C VAL A 573 -20.58 -7.44 -18.78
N MET A 574 -20.14 -8.51 -19.44
CA MET A 574 -18.77 -8.99 -19.42
C MET A 574 -18.22 -9.11 -20.84
N PHE A 575 -17.00 -8.60 -21.04
CA PHE A 575 -16.15 -8.78 -22.20
C PHE A 575 -14.91 -9.56 -21.77
N ALA A 576 -14.76 -10.79 -22.26
CA ALA A 576 -13.63 -11.65 -21.95
C ALA A 576 -12.86 -11.98 -23.23
N LEU A 577 -11.54 -11.84 -23.20
CA LEU A 577 -10.63 -12.10 -24.32
C LEU A 577 -9.47 -12.98 -23.85
N GLY A 578 -9.20 -14.10 -24.52
CA GLY A 578 -8.07 -14.98 -24.18
C GLY A 578 -8.35 -16.46 -24.45
N GLY A 579 -7.68 -17.32 -23.68
CA GLY A 579 -7.84 -18.77 -23.75
C GLY A 579 -9.29 -19.21 -23.55
N THR A 580 -9.77 -20.10 -24.43
CA THR A 580 -11.19 -20.51 -24.48
C THR A 580 -11.69 -21.09 -23.15
N ALA A 581 -10.84 -21.80 -22.41
CA ALA A 581 -11.16 -22.36 -21.09
C ALA A 581 -11.43 -21.23 -20.06
N LEU A 582 -10.52 -20.27 -19.94
CA LEU A 582 -10.60 -19.16 -18.98
C LEU A 582 -11.80 -18.24 -19.25
N ILE A 583 -12.02 -17.84 -20.50
CA ILE A 583 -13.18 -17.00 -20.84
C ILE A 583 -14.51 -17.75 -20.68
N THR A 584 -14.48 -19.10 -20.72
CA THR A 584 -15.65 -19.93 -20.40
C THR A 584 -15.90 -19.99 -18.89
N ALA A 585 -14.84 -20.12 -18.09
CA ALA A 585 -14.92 -20.05 -16.63
C ALA A 585 -15.47 -18.70 -16.18
N ALA A 586 -14.98 -17.59 -16.75
CA ALA A 586 -15.51 -16.25 -16.47
C ALA A 586 -17.01 -16.12 -16.80
N ALA A 587 -17.43 -16.60 -17.97
CA ALA A 587 -18.84 -16.59 -18.36
C ALA A 587 -19.74 -17.48 -17.47
N LYS A 588 -19.17 -18.51 -16.86
CA LYS A 588 -19.83 -19.42 -15.91
C LYS A 588 -19.95 -18.77 -14.53
N ALA A 589 -18.86 -18.23 -14.00
CA ALA A 589 -18.83 -17.50 -12.73
C ALA A 589 -19.81 -16.33 -12.72
N LEU A 590 -19.87 -15.54 -13.79
CA LEU A 590 -20.84 -14.46 -13.96
C LEU A 590 -22.30 -14.93 -13.78
N LYS A 591 -22.62 -16.15 -14.23
CA LYS A 591 -23.95 -16.74 -14.14
C LYS A 591 -24.24 -17.40 -12.79
N GLY A 592 -23.25 -17.49 -11.90
CA GLY A 592 -23.30 -18.34 -10.71
C GLY A 592 -23.20 -19.84 -11.03
N GLU A 593 -22.69 -20.19 -12.20
CA GLU A 593 -22.53 -21.57 -12.69
C GLU A 593 -21.07 -22.05 -12.57
N GLY A 594 -20.43 -21.89 -11.41
CA GLY A 594 -19.05 -22.34 -11.19
C GLY A 594 -18.40 -21.68 -9.99
N ASP A 595 -17.15 -22.07 -9.73
CA ASP A 595 -16.36 -21.45 -8.67
C ASP A 595 -16.07 -19.99 -9.02
N ASN A 596 -16.22 -19.12 -8.03
CA ASN A 596 -15.98 -17.70 -8.16
C ASN A 596 -15.00 -17.21 -7.08
N LEU A 597 -14.49 -16.00 -7.27
CA LEU A 597 -13.49 -15.40 -6.41
C LEU A 597 -14.05 -15.07 -5.02
N GLY A 598 -15.35 -14.81 -4.89
CA GLY A 598 -16.01 -14.56 -3.60
C GLY A 598 -16.00 -15.79 -2.66
N ASP A 599 -15.76 -16.99 -3.20
CA ASP A 599 -15.59 -18.22 -2.43
C ASP A 599 -14.09 -18.59 -2.22
N ASP A 600 -13.16 -17.67 -2.46
CA ASP A 600 -11.71 -17.86 -2.26
C ASP A 600 -11.25 -17.21 -0.95
N GLY A 601 -10.87 -18.03 0.05
CA GLY A 601 -10.56 -17.54 1.39
C GLY A 601 -9.37 -16.57 1.47
N ALA A 602 -8.39 -16.68 0.56
CA ALA A 602 -7.24 -15.79 0.55
C ALA A 602 -7.58 -14.42 -0.05
N HIS A 603 -8.54 -14.39 -0.97
CA HIS A 603 -9.11 -13.16 -1.51
C HIS A 603 -10.05 -12.49 -0.50
N GLU A 604 -10.97 -13.23 0.12
CA GLU A 604 -11.88 -12.74 1.16
C GLU A 604 -11.09 -12.07 2.29
N ALA A 605 -10.09 -12.78 2.85
CA ALA A 605 -9.23 -12.25 3.90
C ALA A 605 -8.46 -10.97 3.49
N ALA A 606 -8.16 -10.80 2.20
CA ALA A 606 -7.47 -9.61 1.71
C ALA A 606 -8.41 -8.41 1.56
N VAL A 607 -9.60 -8.64 1.03
CA VAL A 607 -10.63 -7.60 0.85
C VAL A 607 -11.14 -7.09 2.19
N ASP A 608 -11.30 -7.97 3.17
CA ASP A 608 -11.70 -7.60 4.54
C ASP A 608 -10.73 -6.60 5.18
N VAL A 609 -9.42 -6.76 4.93
CA VAL A 609 -8.39 -5.86 5.45
C VAL A 609 -8.47 -4.48 4.80
N VAL A 610 -8.60 -4.43 3.47
CA VAL A 610 -8.54 -3.14 2.75
C VAL A 610 -9.88 -2.44 2.62
N SER A 611 -11.01 -3.05 3.02
CA SER A 611 -12.37 -2.56 2.79
C SER A 611 -12.80 -2.59 1.33
N ASN A 612 -14.05 -3.02 1.11
CA ASN A 612 -14.68 -3.05 -0.20
C ASN A 612 -15.40 -1.74 -0.57
N LYS A 613 -15.60 -0.81 0.38
CA LYS A 613 -16.20 0.51 0.13
C LYS A 613 -15.14 1.50 -0.34
N ALA A 614 -14.71 1.37 -1.59
CA ALA A 614 -13.58 2.12 -2.15
C ALA A 614 -13.87 2.65 -3.56
N HIS A 615 -13.21 3.74 -3.93
CA HIS A 615 -13.23 4.27 -5.30
C HIS A 615 -12.45 3.38 -6.25
N VAL A 616 -11.34 2.83 -5.76
CA VAL A 616 -10.50 1.86 -6.46
C VAL A 616 -10.14 0.76 -5.49
N LEU A 617 -10.25 -0.49 -5.92
CA LEU A 617 -9.75 -1.67 -5.23
C LEU A 617 -8.91 -2.48 -6.22
N THR A 618 -7.67 -2.73 -5.88
CA THR A 618 -6.81 -3.65 -6.62
C THR A 618 -6.48 -4.85 -5.76
N TRP A 619 -6.35 -6.00 -6.38
CA TRP A 619 -5.96 -7.23 -5.73
C TRP A 619 -5.08 -8.05 -6.66
N MET A 620 -4.12 -8.78 -6.09
CA MET A 620 -3.19 -9.66 -6.79
C MET A 620 -2.90 -10.90 -5.97
N ASP A 621 -2.97 -12.06 -6.61
CA ASP A 621 -2.59 -13.35 -6.07
C ASP A 621 -1.07 -13.56 -6.13
N ILE A 622 -0.36 -12.97 -5.17
CA ILE A 622 1.09 -13.11 -5.07
C ILE A 622 1.49 -14.58 -4.88
N GLY A 623 0.68 -15.38 -4.18
CA GLY A 623 0.95 -16.81 -3.99
C GLY A 623 1.08 -17.55 -5.32
N ARG A 624 0.07 -17.45 -6.19
CA ARG A 624 0.11 -18.07 -7.53
C ARG A 624 1.17 -17.46 -8.44
N ALA A 625 1.30 -16.14 -8.46
CA ALA A 625 2.33 -15.48 -9.28
C ALA A 625 3.76 -15.83 -8.79
N GLY A 626 3.92 -15.89 -7.48
CA GLY A 626 5.15 -16.24 -6.78
C GLY A 626 5.53 -17.70 -6.97
N GLU A 627 4.58 -18.63 -6.97
CA GLU A 627 4.84 -20.04 -7.27
C GLU A 627 5.51 -20.22 -8.64
N VAL A 628 5.01 -19.53 -9.66
CA VAL A 628 5.61 -19.54 -11.01
C VAL A 628 7.01 -18.94 -10.99
N ALA A 629 7.19 -17.81 -10.29
CA ALA A 629 8.49 -17.16 -10.16
C ALA A 629 9.51 -17.99 -9.37
N PHE A 630 9.09 -18.65 -8.28
CA PHE A 630 9.95 -19.47 -7.44
C PHE A 630 10.37 -20.74 -8.17
N LYS A 631 9.47 -21.39 -8.91
CA LYS A 631 9.84 -22.51 -9.78
C LYS A 631 10.93 -22.10 -10.78
N TYR A 632 10.76 -20.94 -11.42
CA TYR A 632 11.77 -20.40 -12.34
C TYR A 632 13.12 -20.13 -11.66
N VAL A 633 13.11 -19.64 -10.42
CA VAL A 633 14.34 -19.46 -9.62
C VAL A 633 14.99 -20.80 -9.30
N GLU A 634 14.21 -21.79 -8.86
CA GLU A 634 14.69 -23.12 -8.48
C GLU A 634 15.27 -23.87 -9.67
N ASP A 635 14.68 -23.71 -10.86
CA ASP A 635 15.17 -24.28 -12.12
C ASP A 635 16.41 -23.53 -12.66
N ASN A 636 16.81 -22.42 -12.05
CA ASN A 636 17.96 -21.61 -12.44
C ASN A 636 19.00 -21.49 -11.32
N ASP A 637 20.01 -22.36 -11.34
CA ASP A 637 21.07 -22.44 -10.30
C ASP A 637 21.66 -21.08 -9.88
N LYS A 638 21.89 -20.17 -10.83
CA LYS A 638 22.46 -18.84 -10.54
C LYS A 638 21.48 -17.92 -9.81
N LEU A 639 20.18 -18.05 -10.08
CA LEU A 639 19.16 -17.31 -9.36
C LEU A 639 18.91 -17.95 -7.99
N ALA A 640 18.83 -19.28 -7.91
CA ALA A 640 18.73 -20.01 -6.66
C ALA A 640 19.88 -19.66 -5.70
N GLU A 641 21.13 -19.61 -6.18
CA GLU A 641 22.29 -19.21 -5.37
C GLU A 641 22.15 -17.77 -4.85
N LYS A 642 21.70 -16.83 -5.70
CA LYS A 642 21.51 -15.42 -5.32
C LYS A 642 20.38 -15.23 -4.33
N ILE A 643 19.26 -15.93 -4.53
CA ILE A 643 18.14 -15.89 -3.60
C ILE A 643 18.56 -16.53 -2.28
N GLY A 644 19.20 -17.70 -2.30
CA GLY A 644 19.73 -18.33 -1.08
C GLY A 644 20.73 -17.45 -0.32
N ALA A 645 21.60 -16.73 -1.03
CA ALA A 645 22.50 -15.75 -0.42
C ALA A 645 21.73 -14.58 0.21
N ALA A 646 20.72 -14.03 -0.50
CA ALA A 646 19.87 -12.97 0.01
C ALA A 646 19.02 -13.44 1.20
N GLU A 647 18.48 -14.66 1.19
CA GLU A 647 17.74 -15.25 2.31
C GLU A 647 18.64 -15.45 3.52
N LYS A 648 19.88 -15.89 3.32
CA LYS A 648 20.89 -16.01 4.38
C LYS A 648 21.24 -14.65 4.97
N GLU A 649 21.36 -13.62 4.14
CA GLU A 649 21.66 -12.25 4.54
C GLU A 649 20.48 -11.59 5.28
N LEU A 650 19.28 -11.73 4.75
CA LEU A 650 18.04 -11.17 5.31
C LEU A 650 17.50 -12.00 6.49
N GLY A 651 17.95 -13.24 6.64
CA GLY A 651 17.47 -14.17 7.67
C GLY A 651 16.02 -14.63 7.47
N PHE A 652 15.45 -14.42 6.28
CA PHE A 652 14.07 -14.75 5.93
C PHE A 652 14.05 -15.64 4.69
N SER A 653 13.43 -16.81 4.78
CA SER A 653 13.25 -17.67 3.61
C SER A 653 11.98 -17.32 2.85
N HIS A 654 12.05 -17.24 1.52
CA HIS A 654 10.88 -17.14 0.65
C HIS A 654 9.92 -18.33 0.84
N ARG A 655 10.41 -19.48 1.31
CA ARG A 655 9.59 -20.66 1.65
C ARG A 655 8.70 -20.46 2.87
N ALA A 656 9.01 -19.47 3.70
CA ALA A 656 8.11 -19.08 4.78
C ALA A 656 6.81 -18.48 4.23
N LEU A 657 6.78 -17.96 3.00
CA LEU A 657 5.55 -17.44 2.42
C LEU A 657 4.63 -18.60 2.01
N ARG A 658 3.39 -18.61 2.52
CA ARG A 658 2.40 -19.57 2.04
C ARG A 658 1.98 -19.17 0.63
N VAL A 659 2.46 -19.89 -0.38
CA VAL A 659 2.12 -19.61 -1.79
C VAL A 659 0.88 -20.36 -2.29
N ARG A 660 0.41 -21.37 -1.53
CA ARG A 660 -0.71 -22.26 -1.91
C ARG A 660 -1.79 -22.32 -0.84
N GLY A 661 -3.00 -22.73 -1.26
CA GLY A 661 -4.16 -22.95 -0.40
C GLY A 661 -4.98 -21.69 -0.13
N ASP A 662 -5.99 -21.82 0.74
CA ASP A 662 -6.93 -20.74 1.10
C ASP A 662 -6.32 -19.67 2.01
N LYS A 663 -5.10 -19.88 2.48
CA LYS A 663 -4.35 -18.96 3.35
C LYS A 663 -3.08 -18.45 2.65
N ARG A 664 -3.04 -18.53 1.32
CA ARG A 664 -1.89 -18.07 0.56
C ARG A 664 -1.75 -16.56 0.62
N ILE A 665 -0.53 -16.06 0.46
CA ILE A 665 -0.25 -14.64 0.45
C ILE A 665 -0.86 -13.98 -0.79
N THR A 666 -1.59 -12.90 -0.58
CA THR A 666 -2.12 -12.03 -1.63
C THR A 666 -1.74 -10.59 -1.31
N ALA A 667 -1.92 -9.67 -2.25
CA ALA A 667 -1.87 -8.26 -1.94
C ALA A 667 -3.14 -7.57 -2.43
N ALA A 668 -3.49 -6.51 -1.72
CA ALA A 668 -4.59 -5.66 -2.08
C ALA A 668 -4.26 -4.21 -1.79
N ALA A 669 -4.92 -3.29 -2.48
CA ALA A 669 -4.96 -1.90 -2.10
C ALA A 669 -6.32 -1.30 -2.43
N SER A 670 -6.86 -0.51 -1.52
CA SER A 670 -8.08 0.26 -1.71
C SER A 670 -7.79 1.75 -1.55
N LEU A 671 -8.42 2.57 -2.38
CA LEU A 671 -8.39 4.02 -2.25
C LEU A 671 -9.83 4.50 -2.11
N GLN A 672 -10.13 5.12 -0.96
CA GLN A 672 -11.37 5.83 -0.73
C GLN A 672 -11.10 7.33 -0.77
N LEU A 673 -11.98 8.07 -1.44
CA LEU A 673 -11.99 9.51 -1.50
C LEU A 673 -13.29 10.00 -0.85
N ALA A 674 -13.22 11.07 -0.07
CA ALA A 674 -14.41 11.76 0.43
C ALA A 674 -14.21 13.25 0.20
N SER A 675 -15.25 13.94 -0.26
CA SER A 675 -15.16 15.38 -0.52
C SER A 675 -16.22 16.13 0.27
N LYS A 676 -15.84 17.26 0.85
CA LYS A 676 -16.74 18.16 1.58
C LYS A 676 -16.25 19.59 1.42
N GLY A 677 -16.98 20.39 0.65
CA GLY A 677 -16.54 21.75 0.29
C GLY A 677 -15.21 21.69 -0.48
N GLU A 678 -14.23 22.48 -0.04
CA GLU A 678 -12.89 22.57 -0.65
C GLU A 678 -11.90 21.50 -0.17
N THR A 679 -12.37 20.52 0.61
CA THR A 679 -11.53 19.45 1.18
C THR A 679 -11.83 18.11 0.52
N ILE A 680 -10.79 17.41 0.06
CA ILE A 680 -10.82 15.99 -0.30
C ILE A 680 -10.03 15.23 0.74
N LYS A 681 -10.69 14.37 1.52
CA LYS A 681 -10.03 13.34 2.32
C LYS A 681 -9.75 12.14 1.44
N TRP A 682 -8.62 11.49 1.66
CA TRP A 682 -8.31 10.21 1.05
C TRP A 682 -7.87 9.22 2.11
N HIS A 683 -8.21 7.96 1.88
CA HIS A 683 -7.84 6.84 2.73
C HIS A 683 -7.36 5.72 1.83
N LEU A 684 -6.07 5.41 1.93
CA LEU A 684 -5.39 4.32 1.25
C LEU A 684 -5.21 3.19 2.24
N ARG A 685 -5.78 2.02 1.99
CA ARG A 685 -5.46 0.80 2.74
C ARG A 685 -4.77 -0.18 1.82
N THR A 686 -3.73 -0.83 2.30
CA THR A 686 -2.96 -1.81 1.52
C THR A 686 -2.69 -3.05 2.36
N LEU A 687 -2.54 -4.19 1.69
CA LEU A 687 -2.11 -5.45 2.27
C LEU A 687 -0.93 -5.96 1.43
N ASN A 688 0.19 -6.27 2.08
CA ASN A 688 1.41 -6.83 1.48
C ASN A 688 2.01 -6.04 0.29
N MET A 689 1.57 -4.81 0.02
CA MET A 689 2.08 -3.97 -1.07
C MET A 689 3.56 -3.59 -0.96
N PRO A 690 4.13 -3.33 0.24
CA PRO A 690 5.58 -3.14 0.37
C PRO A 690 6.37 -4.35 -0.14
N ALA A 691 5.85 -5.57 0.02
CA ALA A 691 6.48 -6.78 -0.52
C ALA A 691 6.48 -6.78 -2.07
N ILE A 692 5.42 -6.30 -2.71
CA ILE A 692 5.39 -6.13 -4.18
C ILE A 692 6.43 -5.10 -4.63
N ALA A 693 6.53 -3.96 -3.93
CA ALA A 693 7.51 -2.93 -4.26
C ALA A 693 8.95 -3.46 -4.17
N LEU A 694 9.25 -4.30 -3.17
CA LEU A 694 10.54 -4.99 -3.04
C LEU A 694 10.80 -5.95 -4.20
N VAL A 695 9.84 -6.82 -4.57
CA VAL A 695 9.98 -7.73 -5.71
C VAL A 695 10.19 -6.97 -7.03
N GLY A 696 9.47 -5.86 -7.21
CA GLY A 696 9.63 -4.97 -8.36
C GLY A 696 11.00 -4.28 -8.39
N ALA A 697 11.48 -3.78 -7.24
CA ALA A 697 12.79 -3.14 -7.10
C ALA A 697 13.94 -4.14 -7.35
N PHE A 698 13.83 -5.37 -6.86
CA PHE A 698 14.79 -6.44 -7.14
C PHE A 698 14.85 -6.77 -8.63
N SER A 699 13.70 -6.87 -9.29
CA SER A 699 13.60 -7.11 -10.74
C SER A 699 14.22 -5.96 -11.55
N TYR A 700 14.03 -4.72 -11.09
CA TYR A 700 14.63 -3.52 -11.69
C TYR A 700 16.15 -3.48 -11.53
N LEU A 701 16.67 -3.81 -10.34
CA LEU A 701 18.11 -3.90 -10.04
C LEU A 701 18.80 -4.99 -10.87
N GLN A 702 18.10 -6.07 -11.23
CA GLN A 702 18.63 -7.07 -12.14
C GLN A 702 18.72 -6.57 -13.58
N LYS A 703 17.67 -5.88 -14.08
CA LYS A 703 17.67 -5.31 -15.44
C LYS A 703 18.75 -4.25 -15.63
N SER A 704 19.07 -3.47 -14.60
CA SER A 704 20.15 -2.47 -14.66
C SER A 704 21.55 -3.09 -14.65
N LYS A 705 21.76 -4.23 -13.96
CA LYS A 705 23.04 -4.97 -13.98
C LYS A 705 23.27 -5.78 -15.27
N LEU A 706 22.21 -6.29 -15.90
CA LEU A 706 22.29 -7.02 -17.18
C LEU A 706 22.46 -6.10 -18.41
N ARG A 707 22.25 -4.78 -18.25
CA ARG A 707 22.47 -3.76 -19.28
C ARG A 707 23.73 -2.93 -19.06
N ARG A 708 24.83 -3.51 -18.55
CA ARG A 708 26.13 -2.89 -18.77
C ARG A 708 26.53 -3.11 -20.24
N PRO A 709 26.54 -2.07 -21.09
CA PRO A 709 27.17 -2.24 -22.40
C PRO A 709 28.64 -2.56 -22.13
N SER A 710 29.10 -3.69 -22.66
CA SER A 710 30.52 -4.03 -22.72
C SER A 710 31.24 -2.99 -23.60
N TYR A 711 31.61 -1.85 -23.01
CA TYR A 711 32.52 -0.89 -23.62
C TYR A 711 33.95 -1.26 -23.24
N ASN A 712 34.48 -2.28 -23.91
CA ASN A 712 35.92 -2.38 -24.13
C ASN A 712 36.22 -1.66 -25.45
N ALA A 713 36.46 -0.36 -25.38
CA ALA A 713 37.08 0.39 -26.46
C ALA A 713 38.29 1.15 -25.87
N PRO A 714 39.48 1.05 -26.48
CA PRO A 714 40.67 1.73 -25.99
C PRO A 714 40.51 3.24 -26.14
N THR A 715 40.95 3.98 -25.13
CA THR A 715 41.01 5.44 -25.08
C THR A 715 41.73 6.03 -26.29
N PRO A 716 41.12 6.97 -27.04
CA PRO A 716 41.84 7.99 -27.77
C PRO A 716 41.96 9.25 -26.91
N THR A 717 43.17 9.80 -26.96
CA THR A 717 43.61 11.07 -26.40
C THR A 717 42.85 12.29 -26.92
N ALA A 718 42.65 13.24 -25.99
CA ALA A 718 42.66 14.70 -26.14
C ALA A 718 41.70 15.38 -27.15
N GLY A 719 40.85 16.28 -26.62
CA GLY A 719 40.37 17.45 -27.35
C GLY A 719 38.93 17.87 -27.08
N GLY A 720 38.74 18.86 -26.18
CA GLY A 720 37.81 19.97 -26.36
C GLY A 720 36.29 19.74 -26.32
N GLY A 721 35.65 20.33 -25.28
CA GLY A 721 34.31 20.91 -25.38
C GLY A 721 33.12 19.99 -25.10
N GLY A 722 32.85 19.69 -23.83
CA GLY A 722 31.68 18.91 -23.40
C GLY A 722 30.48 19.76 -23.03
N LYS A 723 29.44 19.70 -23.88
CA LYS A 723 28.08 20.17 -23.61
C LYS A 723 27.43 19.38 -22.46
N ALA A 724 26.42 20.02 -21.88
CA ALA A 724 25.61 19.56 -20.75
C ALA A 724 25.23 18.06 -20.78
N PHE A 725 25.40 17.42 -19.62
CA PHE A 725 24.80 16.14 -19.28
C PHE A 725 23.28 16.32 -19.19
N ASP A 726 22.56 15.76 -20.15
CA ASP A 726 21.13 15.49 -20.02
C ASP A 726 20.97 14.19 -19.23
N VAL A 727 20.37 14.27 -18.05
CA VAL A 727 19.96 13.11 -17.27
C VAL A 727 18.59 12.71 -17.80
N ASP A 728 18.57 11.63 -18.58
CA ASP A 728 17.40 11.12 -19.29
C ASP A 728 16.34 10.62 -18.28
N THR A 729 15.38 11.47 -17.94
CA THR A 729 14.26 11.19 -17.04
C THR A 729 13.07 10.60 -17.82
N GLY A 730 13.22 9.38 -18.34
CA GLY A 730 12.12 8.43 -18.63
C GLY A 730 10.97 8.81 -19.60
N SER A 731 10.82 10.06 -20.01
CA SER A 731 9.72 10.54 -20.87
C SER A 731 10.04 10.42 -22.36
N ALA A 732 11.31 10.59 -22.74
CA ALA A 732 11.77 10.54 -24.13
C ALA A 732 11.67 9.13 -24.75
N ASP A 733 11.73 8.07 -23.95
CA ASP A 733 11.65 6.69 -24.43
C ASP A 733 10.20 6.22 -24.66
N CYS A 734 9.22 6.73 -23.90
CA CYS A 734 7.80 6.56 -24.23
C CYS A 734 7.47 7.28 -25.54
N ASP A 735 7.99 8.48 -25.76
CA ASP A 735 7.79 9.24 -27.01
C ASP A 735 8.47 8.57 -28.23
N LYS A 736 9.64 7.94 -28.05
CA LYS A 736 10.28 7.15 -29.11
C LYS A 736 9.52 5.86 -29.43
N LEU A 737 8.95 5.19 -28.42
CA LEU A 737 8.14 3.98 -28.62
C LEU A 737 6.82 4.31 -29.33
N VAL A 738 6.15 5.40 -28.92
CA VAL A 738 4.93 5.91 -29.57
C VAL A 738 5.23 6.42 -30.99
N ARG A 739 6.34 7.13 -31.23
CA ARG A 739 6.77 7.51 -32.58
C ARG A 739 7.15 6.32 -33.45
N ARG A 740 7.78 5.27 -32.93
CA ARG A 740 8.05 4.03 -33.69
C ARG A 740 6.76 3.29 -34.04
N LEU A 741 5.80 3.21 -33.13
CA LEU A 741 4.49 2.59 -33.40
C LEU A 741 3.67 3.41 -34.41
N GLN A 742 3.71 4.75 -34.35
CA GLN A 742 3.09 5.62 -35.34
C GLN A 742 3.75 5.54 -36.71
N LEU A 743 5.09 5.47 -36.78
CA LEU A 743 5.82 5.35 -38.05
C LEU A 743 5.67 3.96 -38.70
N CYS A 744 5.54 2.89 -37.90
CA CYS A 744 5.22 1.55 -38.40
C CYS A 744 3.78 1.43 -38.93
N SER A 745 2.83 2.20 -38.38
CA SER A 745 1.44 2.25 -38.88
C SER A 745 1.29 3.09 -40.16
N ILE A 746 2.15 4.08 -40.39
CA ILE A 746 2.08 4.96 -41.58
C ILE A 746 2.80 4.33 -42.79
N LYS A 747 3.81 3.48 -42.59
CA LYS A 747 4.55 2.83 -43.68
C LYS A 747 3.85 1.62 -44.31
N LYS A 748 2.84 1.01 -43.66
CA LYS A 748 2.13 -0.17 -44.18
C LYS A 748 0.91 0.11 -45.07
N ASN A 749 0.57 1.38 -45.32
CA ASN A 749 -0.63 1.76 -46.08
C ASN A 749 -0.36 2.67 -47.30
N LYS A 750 0.83 2.60 -47.91
CA LYS A 750 1.15 3.37 -49.13
C LYS A 750 1.42 2.56 -50.41
N ASP A 751 1.45 1.23 -50.36
CA ASP A 751 1.87 0.41 -51.51
C ASP A 751 0.79 -0.54 -52.04
N TYR A 752 -0.50 -0.17 -51.96
CA TYR A 752 -1.54 -0.79 -52.77
C TYR A 752 -2.53 0.27 -53.28
N ILE A 753 -2.76 0.25 -54.59
CA ILE A 753 -3.67 1.08 -55.39
C ILE A 753 -3.07 2.41 -55.90
N MET A 754 -2.31 2.32 -57.00
CA MET A 754 -2.49 3.25 -58.12
C MET A 754 -2.19 2.59 -59.48
N VAL A 755 -3.28 2.08 -60.06
CA VAL A 755 -3.72 2.20 -61.47
C VAL A 755 -2.71 1.91 -62.60
N MET A 756 -3.06 0.89 -63.39
CA MET A 756 -2.57 0.61 -64.75
C MET A 756 -2.79 1.75 -65.74
N ALA A 757 -1.77 2.08 -66.54
CA ALA A 757 -1.80 2.35 -68.01
C ALA A 757 -0.44 2.97 -68.43
N LYS A 758 0.51 2.21 -68.99
CA LYS A 758 0.70 1.82 -70.41
C LYS A 758 1.21 2.95 -71.34
N SER A 759 2.32 2.61 -72.01
CA SER A 759 3.01 3.27 -73.15
C SER A 759 3.82 4.53 -72.77
N SER A 760 5.04 4.75 -73.25
CA SER A 760 5.72 4.33 -74.48
C SER A 760 7.25 4.50 -74.35
N HIS A 761 8.02 3.70 -75.10
CA HIS A 761 9.26 4.00 -75.86
C HIS A 761 10.18 5.16 -75.38
N ASP A 762 11.50 5.08 -75.31
CA ASP A 762 12.53 4.25 -75.95
C ASP A 762 13.85 4.33 -75.14
N ALA A 763 14.71 3.34 -75.40
CA ALA A 763 16.16 3.24 -75.16
C ALA A 763 16.67 2.99 -73.72
#